data_AF-A0A8C1XGX6-F1
#
_entry.id   AF-A0A8C1XGX6-F1
#
_cell.length_a   1.000
_cell.length_b   1.000
_cell.length_c   1.000
_cell.angle_alpha   90.00
_cell.angle_beta   90.00
_cell.angle_gamma   90.00
#
_symmetry.space_group_name_H-M   'P 1'
#
loop_
_entity.id
_entity.type
_entity.pdbx_description
1 polymer ?
#
loop_
_entity_poly.entity_id
_entity_poly.type
_entity_poly.pdbx_seq_one_letter_code
_entity_poly.pdbx_strand_id
1 'polypeptide(L)'
;MDRLFLLTFVFCSVSWIFFWEVRWKKGKESQIEEWLQRHSLSEYKYLFEDVQTLEELSLCVLSRLEEVVKEKHHWREITEAQVQLLRDFAFQEWLCSQSLEHYYHTLKTLGCTTLDDLAQFDSQLQLSLAAWGYYYEDYIKLSTGVRVLQASKGSRDQEYEIQLVHCLAERRLNEKWSFAGALIFGSTIALCFLIRDLMFYVIGTVVPSKTKIAYHFSTLVLTYGQQHTLQIEPRDEYGNPTSNSVSLVDEVNYSMNVHPLGTVDEESSNDCYSTSVSSNKPQCQVLMRLTFRKKGCFRACISYRDQPLSNGEFDIIVLSENEKNCVEKNVSTPGISIYFEAYLYSMGTYSSSPWQFLASSQLALQRQPSMGDDEEEHDSPVEGQSEKVKKPKKVYCYISPKQFSVKEFYLKIIPWRLFTFRVCPGTKFTYHGPDPVHKYLTLVVDDGIQPPVELSCKDRNIMAATFIRFLHKNIGGSETFQDKVNFFQRELRHIHSKRPRTKTCLKISRHSLLESSLKATRNFSVSDWSKNFEVVFQDEEALDWGGPRREWFELICKALFDTNNQLFTRFSDNNQGLVHPDADRPPHLRVKMYEFAGRVVGKCLYESALGGAYKQLVRARFTRSFLAQIIGLRMNYKYFETDDEEFYKTKVCFILNNDVSEMDLLFAEEKYSKSGHLEKVVELISGGAQIAVTNENKIHYLNLLAQYRLASQVRDEVEHFLKGLNELVPENLLAIFDENELELLMCGTGDINVQDFKAHAVIVGGSWHFREKVMKWFWAVVSSFTQEELARLLQFTTGSSQLPPGGFNTLCPSFQIIAAPTHSTLPTAHTCFNQLCLPTYDSYEELHKLLKLAISEGSEGFGML
;
A
#
# COMPACT_ATOMS: atom_id res chain seq x y z
N MET A 1 17.28 -25.27 24.22
CA MET A 1 16.11 -26.04 24.69
C MET A 1 15.92 -25.71 26.16
N ASP A 2 14.79 -25.10 26.50
CA ASP A 2 14.48 -24.67 27.85
C ASP A 2 14.41 -25.89 28.80
N ARG A 3 15.00 -25.81 30.00
CA ARG A 3 14.97 -26.92 30.97
C ARG A 3 13.54 -27.25 31.40
N LEU A 4 12.66 -26.25 31.35
CA LEU A 4 11.25 -26.41 31.65
C LEU A 4 10.54 -27.28 30.61
N PHE A 5 10.84 -27.11 29.32
CA PHE A 5 10.27 -27.91 28.23
C PHE A 5 10.54 -29.40 28.41
N LEU A 6 11.78 -29.75 28.73
CA LEU A 6 12.20 -31.14 28.91
C LEU A 6 11.54 -31.78 30.14
N LEU A 7 11.38 -31.02 31.23
CA LEU A 7 10.73 -31.50 32.45
C LEU A 7 9.22 -31.70 32.26
N THR A 8 8.55 -30.74 31.60
CA THR A 8 7.13 -30.82 31.29
C THR A 8 6.83 -31.93 30.28
N PHE A 9 7.65 -32.07 29.24
CA PHE A 9 7.55 -33.14 28.26
C PHE A 9 7.61 -34.52 28.93
N VAL A 10 8.64 -34.77 29.76
CA VAL A 10 8.79 -36.06 30.46
C VAL A 10 7.64 -36.32 31.43
N PHE A 11 7.24 -35.32 32.22
CA PHE A 11 6.17 -35.49 33.21
C PHE A 11 4.81 -35.77 32.55
N CYS A 12 4.48 -35.06 31.47
CA CYS A 12 3.23 -35.24 30.74
C CYS A 12 3.19 -36.57 29.99
N SER A 13 4.29 -36.99 29.36
CA SER A 13 4.36 -38.29 28.67
C SER A 13 4.22 -39.47 29.66
N VAL A 14 4.85 -39.40 30.83
CA VAL A 14 4.74 -40.47 31.86
C VAL A 14 3.35 -40.51 32.48
N SER A 15 2.78 -39.34 32.79
CA SER A 15 1.43 -39.23 33.36
C SER A 15 0.36 -39.69 32.37
N TRP A 16 0.54 -39.44 31.06
CA TRP A 16 -0.32 -39.95 30.01
C TRP A 16 -0.30 -41.48 29.95
N ILE A 17 0.88 -42.10 29.97
CA ILE A 17 1.04 -43.56 29.96
C ILE A 17 0.32 -44.19 31.17
N PHE A 18 0.53 -43.64 32.37
CA PHE A 18 -0.04 -44.18 33.60
C PHE A 18 -1.57 -43.97 33.69
N PHE A 19 -2.05 -42.79 33.30
CA PHE A 19 -3.49 -42.50 33.26
C PHE A 19 -4.20 -43.34 32.19
N TRP A 20 -3.56 -43.55 31.04
CA TRP A 20 -4.11 -44.36 29.96
C TRP A 20 -4.18 -45.85 30.34
N GLU A 21 -3.09 -46.46 30.84
CA GLU A 21 -3.11 -47.88 31.23
C GLU A 21 -4.13 -48.19 32.31
N VAL A 22 -4.28 -47.31 33.32
CA VAL A 22 -5.14 -47.57 34.47
C VAL A 22 -6.60 -47.20 34.20
N ARG A 23 -6.87 -46.09 33.50
CA ARG A 23 -8.25 -45.60 33.27
C ARG A 23 -8.91 -46.25 32.06
N TRP A 24 -8.16 -46.56 31.00
CA TRP A 24 -8.72 -47.14 29.77
C TRP A 24 -9.13 -48.60 29.95
N LYS A 25 -8.32 -49.41 30.67
CA LYS A 25 -8.69 -50.80 31.00
C LYS A 25 -9.90 -50.87 31.93
N LYS A 26 -9.94 -50.06 33.01
CA LYS A 26 -11.08 -50.05 33.95
C LYS A 26 -12.37 -49.47 33.37
N GLY A 27 -12.30 -48.49 32.47
CA GLY A 27 -13.49 -47.87 31.88
C GLY A 27 -14.17 -48.71 30.79
N LYS A 28 -13.44 -49.60 30.11
CA LYS A 28 -13.98 -50.40 29.00
C LYS A 28 -14.67 -51.68 29.44
N GLU A 29 -14.11 -52.39 30.43
CA GLU A 29 -14.79 -53.54 31.05
C GLU A 29 -16.12 -53.11 31.69
N SER A 30 -16.23 -51.88 32.23
CA SER A 30 -17.48 -51.38 32.83
C SER A 30 -18.57 -51.12 31.79
N GLN A 31 -18.26 -50.65 30.58
CA GLN A 31 -19.30 -50.30 29.59
C GLN A 31 -19.98 -51.50 28.95
N ILE A 32 -19.23 -52.56 28.64
CA ILE A 32 -19.80 -53.82 28.12
C ILE A 32 -20.63 -54.50 29.21
N GLU A 33 -20.12 -54.54 30.44
CA GLU A 33 -20.86 -55.07 31.59
C GLU A 33 -22.13 -54.28 31.90
N GLU A 34 -22.06 -52.94 31.91
CA GLU A 34 -23.22 -52.07 32.12
C GLU A 34 -24.28 -52.25 31.02
N TRP A 35 -23.87 -52.39 29.76
CA TRP A 35 -24.80 -52.61 28.65
C TRP A 35 -25.47 -53.99 28.77
N LEU A 36 -24.70 -55.05 29.01
CA LEU A 36 -25.24 -56.40 29.25
C LEU A 36 -26.16 -56.42 30.47
N GLN A 37 -25.83 -55.72 31.55
CA GLN A 37 -26.65 -55.63 32.75
C GLN A 37 -27.96 -54.86 32.51
N ARG A 38 -27.89 -53.75 31.77
CA ARG A 38 -29.07 -52.91 31.45
C ARG A 38 -30.12 -53.66 30.63
N HIS A 39 -29.70 -54.64 29.83
CA HIS A 39 -30.57 -55.44 28.99
C HIS A 39 -30.79 -56.87 29.53
N SER A 40 -30.46 -57.12 30.82
CA SER A 40 -30.65 -58.42 31.49
C SER A 40 -29.90 -59.58 30.83
N LEU A 41 -28.78 -59.32 30.15
CA LEU A 41 -27.94 -60.29 29.42
C LEU A 41 -26.65 -60.66 30.16
N SER A 42 -26.48 -60.24 31.43
CA SER A 42 -25.25 -60.49 32.21
C SER A 42 -24.88 -61.97 32.33
N GLU A 43 -25.86 -62.88 32.28
CA GLU A 43 -25.63 -64.33 32.33
C GLU A 43 -24.93 -64.88 31.07
N TYR A 44 -24.99 -64.16 29.95
CA TYR A 44 -24.36 -64.53 28.68
C TYR A 44 -23.00 -63.87 28.44
N LYS A 45 -22.44 -63.19 29.46
CA LYS A 45 -21.16 -62.47 29.36
C LYS A 45 -20.02 -63.34 28.81
N TYR A 46 -20.02 -64.64 29.12
CA TYR A 46 -19.01 -65.59 28.65
C TYR A 46 -18.94 -65.70 27.12
N LEU A 47 -20.02 -65.38 26.39
CA LEU A 47 -20.06 -65.40 24.92
C LEU A 47 -19.30 -64.22 24.28
N PHE A 48 -18.87 -63.24 25.07
CA PHE A 48 -18.27 -62.00 24.60
C PHE A 48 -16.91 -61.70 25.25
N GLU A 49 -16.25 -62.71 25.85
CA GLU A 49 -14.94 -62.53 26.51
C GLU A 49 -13.82 -62.06 25.56
N ASP A 50 -13.93 -62.38 24.28
CA ASP A 50 -13.02 -61.96 23.22
C ASP A 50 -13.34 -60.58 22.63
N VAL A 51 -14.50 -60.00 22.95
CA VAL A 51 -14.96 -58.70 22.47
C VAL A 51 -14.37 -57.59 23.35
N GLN A 52 -13.61 -56.67 22.74
CA GLN A 52 -12.84 -55.66 23.48
C GLN A 52 -13.53 -54.29 23.54
N THR A 53 -14.55 -54.07 22.71
CA THR A 53 -15.23 -52.77 22.57
C THR A 53 -16.74 -52.92 22.42
N LEU A 54 -17.48 -51.87 22.80
CA LEU A 54 -18.94 -51.85 22.70
C LEU A 54 -19.40 -51.83 21.23
N GLU A 55 -18.54 -51.37 20.32
CA GLU A 55 -18.76 -51.32 18.88
C GLU A 55 -18.63 -52.69 18.23
N GLU A 56 -17.59 -53.46 18.59
CA GLU A 56 -17.50 -54.89 18.22
C GLU A 56 -18.70 -55.67 18.77
N LEU A 57 -19.10 -55.39 20.01
CA LEU A 57 -20.29 -55.98 20.62
C LEU A 57 -21.54 -55.69 19.76
N SER A 58 -21.73 -54.43 19.33
CA SER A 58 -22.88 -54.05 18.48
C SER A 58 -22.94 -54.80 17.14
N LEU A 59 -21.79 -55.26 16.61
CA LEU A 59 -21.72 -55.99 15.35
C LEU A 59 -21.98 -57.49 15.49
N CYS A 60 -21.61 -58.12 16.61
CA CYS A 60 -21.67 -59.58 16.76
C CYS A 60 -22.72 -60.10 17.77
N VAL A 61 -23.39 -59.22 18.53
CA VAL A 61 -24.34 -59.62 19.59
C VAL A 61 -25.46 -60.51 19.09
N LEU A 62 -26.12 -60.16 17.98
CA LEU A 62 -27.25 -60.93 17.49
C LEU A 62 -26.83 -62.32 17.01
N SER A 63 -25.77 -62.43 16.20
CA SER A 63 -25.30 -63.72 15.70
C SER A 63 -24.86 -64.68 16.80
N ARG A 64 -24.35 -64.16 17.94
CA ARG A 64 -23.89 -64.98 19.05
C ARG A 64 -25.01 -65.38 20.02
N LEU A 65 -26.09 -64.60 20.10
CA LEU A 65 -27.24 -64.89 20.97
C LEU A 65 -28.35 -65.68 20.28
N GLU A 66 -28.35 -65.75 18.94
CA GLU A 66 -29.43 -66.32 18.11
C GLU A 66 -29.79 -67.78 18.45
N GLU A 67 -28.81 -68.60 18.85
CA GLU A 67 -29.06 -70.01 19.23
C GLU A 67 -29.45 -70.21 20.70
N VAL A 68 -29.09 -69.24 21.56
CA VAL A 68 -29.15 -69.38 23.03
C VAL A 68 -30.42 -68.73 23.61
N VAL A 69 -30.86 -67.60 23.04
CA VAL A 69 -32.05 -66.86 23.50
C VAL A 69 -33.27 -67.31 22.70
N LYS A 70 -33.95 -68.38 23.14
CA LYS A 70 -35.13 -68.95 22.43
C LYS A 70 -36.49 -68.32 22.79
N GLU A 71 -36.55 -67.44 23.79
CA GLU A 71 -37.78 -66.76 24.18
C GLU A 71 -38.09 -65.53 23.30
N LYS A 72 -39.17 -65.59 22.51
CA LYS A 72 -39.54 -64.56 21.52
C LYS A 72 -39.80 -63.15 22.08
N HIS A 73 -40.05 -62.99 23.38
CA HIS A 73 -40.41 -61.68 23.97
C HIS A 73 -39.20 -60.77 24.21
N HIS A 74 -38.03 -61.31 24.57
CA HIS A 74 -36.81 -60.50 24.78
C HIS A 74 -36.00 -60.27 23.50
N TRP A 75 -36.13 -61.16 22.50
CA TRP A 75 -35.38 -61.06 21.25
C TRP A 75 -35.62 -59.76 20.48
N ARG A 76 -36.87 -59.28 20.47
CA ARG A 76 -37.24 -58.03 19.82
C ARG A 76 -36.59 -56.82 20.49
N GLU A 77 -36.59 -56.78 21.82
CA GLU A 77 -36.01 -55.68 22.60
C GLU A 77 -34.49 -55.65 22.44
N ILE A 78 -33.83 -56.81 22.39
CA ILE A 78 -32.38 -56.93 22.14
C ILE A 78 -32.04 -56.48 20.72
N THR A 79 -32.84 -56.87 19.73
CA THR A 79 -32.66 -56.46 18.34
C THR A 79 -32.82 -54.95 18.18
N GLU A 80 -33.86 -54.36 18.78
CA GLU A 80 -34.08 -52.90 18.76
C GLU A 80 -32.95 -52.16 19.48
N ALA A 81 -32.44 -52.67 20.62
CA ALA A 81 -31.33 -52.09 21.35
C ALA A 81 -29.99 -52.17 20.58
N GLN A 82 -29.73 -53.29 19.90
CA GLN A 82 -28.53 -53.47 19.06
C GLN A 82 -28.58 -52.55 17.84
N VAL A 83 -29.73 -52.44 17.16
CA VAL A 83 -29.91 -51.53 16.03
C VAL A 83 -29.73 -50.08 16.46
N GLN A 84 -30.25 -49.68 17.63
CA GLN A 84 -30.05 -48.33 18.14
C GLN A 84 -28.57 -48.05 18.47
N LEU A 85 -27.89 -49.00 19.10
CA LEU A 85 -26.48 -48.89 19.42
C LEU A 85 -25.62 -48.76 18.15
N LEU A 86 -25.94 -49.55 17.13
CA LEU A 86 -25.27 -49.53 15.82
C LEU A 86 -25.47 -48.18 15.11
N ARG A 87 -26.70 -47.65 15.11
CA ARG A 87 -27.02 -46.33 14.53
C ARG A 87 -26.31 -45.19 15.22
N ASP A 88 -26.24 -45.22 16.55
CA ASP A 88 -25.53 -44.21 17.34
C ASP A 88 -24.03 -44.18 17.00
N PHE A 89 -23.39 -45.35 16.83
CA PHE A 89 -21.99 -45.44 16.43
C PHE A 89 -21.75 -45.06 14.97
N ALA A 90 -22.63 -45.47 14.05
CA ALA A 90 -22.57 -45.07 12.65
C ALA A 90 -22.67 -43.54 12.49
N PHE A 91 -23.56 -42.90 13.27
CA PHE A 91 -23.69 -41.44 13.28
C PHE A 91 -22.42 -40.74 13.78
N GLN A 92 -21.79 -41.26 14.84
CA GLN A 92 -20.52 -40.76 15.34
C GLN A 92 -19.40 -40.87 14.30
N GLU A 93 -19.25 -42.04 13.68
CA GLU A 93 -18.19 -42.26 12.69
C GLU A 93 -18.39 -41.41 11.45
N TRP A 94 -19.64 -41.26 10.99
CA TRP A 94 -19.93 -40.43 9.82
C TRP A 94 -19.52 -38.97 10.06
N LEU A 95 -19.87 -38.39 11.22
CA LEU A 95 -19.44 -37.03 11.57
C LEU A 95 -17.91 -36.92 11.60
N CYS A 96 -17.24 -37.93 12.16
CA CYS A 96 -15.78 -37.96 12.21
C CYS A 96 -15.16 -38.06 10.81
N SER A 97 -15.74 -38.86 9.90
CA SER A 97 -15.29 -38.99 8.51
C SER A 97 -15.35 -37.67 7.74
N GLN A 98 -16.24 -36.75 8.16
CA GLN A 98 -16.39 -35.41 7.58
C GLN A 98 -15.64 -34.32 8.37
N SER A 99 -14.91 -34.70 9.43
CA SER A 99 -14.24 -33.78 10.37
C SER A 99 -15.21 -32.84 11.13
N LEU A 100 -16.41 -33.34 11.45
CA LEU A 100 -17.50 -32.61 12.10
C LEU A 100 -17.85 -33.19 13.49
N GLU A 101 -16.98 -34.00 14.09
CA GLU A 101 -17.22 -34.69 15.36
C GLU A 101 -17.55 -33.74 16.53
N HIS A 102 -17.03 -32.51 16.49
CA HIS A 102 -17.28 -31.50 17.52
C HIS A 102 -18.74 -31.01 17.55
N TYR A 103 -19.53 -31.25 16.50
CA TYR A 103 -20.97 -30.97 16.48
C TYR A 103 -21.83 -32.08 17.08
N TYR A 104 -21.27 -33.24 17.45
CA TYR A 104 -22.04 -34.41 17.89
C TYR A 104 -23.02 -34.11 19.04
N HIS A 105 -22.55 -33.47 20.12
CA HIS A 105 -23.38 -33.13 21.26
C HIS A 105 -24.46 -32.09 20.91
N THR A 106 -24.09 -31.10 20.08
CA THR A 106 -25.00 -30.04 19.63
C THR A 106 -26.13 -30.61 18.77
N LEU A 107 -25.80 -31.53 17.84
CA LEU A 107 -26.79 -32.22 17.01
C LEU A 107 -27.71 -33.10 17.87
N LYS A 108 -27.17 -33.79 18.88
CA LYS A 108 -27.99 -34.54 19.85
C LYS A 108 -28.94 -33.62 20.64
N THR A 109 -28.52 -32.44 21.09
CA THR A 109 -29.42 -31.49 21.78
C THR A 109 -30.51 -30.93 20.87
N LEU A 110 -30.28 -30.92 19.56
CA LEU A 110 -31.27 -30.55 18.54
C LEU A 110 -32.17 -31.73 18.12
N GLY A 111 -32.04 -32.88 18.78
CA GLY A 111 -32.86 -34.07 18.53
C GLY A 111 -32.37 -34.95 17.38
N CYS A 112 -31.18 -34.70 16.84
CA CYS A 112 -30.58 -35.53 15.79
C CYS A 112 -29.71 -36.63 16.44
N THR A 113 -30.18 -37.87 16.39
CA THR A 113 -29.45 -39.02 16.97
C THR A 113 -29.01 -40.03 15.93
N THR A 114 -29.62 -40.03 14.74
CA THR A 114 -29.30 -40.94 13.64
C THR A 114 -28.96 -40.21 12.34
N LEU A 115 -28.36 -40.95 11.40
CA LEU A 115 -28.08 -40.45 10.05
C LEU A 115 -29.34 -40.21 9.21
N ASP A 116 -30.46 -40.83 9.57
CA ASP A 116 -31.77 -40.58 8.97
C ASP A 116 -32.38 -39.26 9.44
N ASP A 117 -32.24 -38.94 10.73
CA ASP A 117 -32.64 -37.63 11.27
C ASP A 117 -31.84 -36.53 10.58
N LEU A 118 -30.52 -36.69 10.47
CA LEU A 118 -29.64 -35.72 9.82
C LEU A 118 -30.00 -35.50 8.34
N ALA A 119 -30.38 -36.56 7.62
CA ALA A 119 -30.81 -36.46 6.22
C ALA A 119 -32.17 -35.73 6.06
N GLN A 120 -32.95 -35.59 7.13
CA GLN A 120 -34.24 -34.88 7.14
C GLN A 120 -34.13 -33.42 7.60
N PHE A 121 -32.93 -32.93 7.93
CA PHE A 121 -32.72 -31.54 8.35
C PHE A 121 -33.13 -30.53 7.26
N ASP A 122 -34.00 -29.58 7.62
CA ASP A 122 -34.42 -28.49 6.72
C ASP A 122 -33.31 -27.43 6.58
N SER A 123 -33.27 -26.81 5.41
CA SER A 123 -32.39 -25.70 5.01
C SER A 123 -32.36 -24.54 6.02
N GLN A 124 -33.46 -24.31 6.74
CA GLN A 124 -33.61 -23.24 7.72
C GLN A 124 -32.81 -23.47 9.01
N LEU A 125 -32.58 -24.73 9.40
CA LEU A 125 -31.75 -25.10 10.57
C LEU A 125 -30.26 -25.17 10.20
N GLN A 126 -29.91 -25.49 8.95
CA GLN A 126 -28.53 -25.38 8.44
C GLN A 126 -28.01 -23.93 8.49
N LEU A 127 -28.89 -22.95 8.27
CA LEU A 127 -28.59 -21.53 8.46
C LEU A 127 -28.40 -21.14 9.94
N SER A 128 -29.08 -21.82 10.86
CA SER A 128 -28.89 -21.59 12.29
C SER A 128 -27.53 -22.08 12.78
N LEU A 129 -26.95 -23.14 12.20
CA LEU A 129 -25.56 -23.55 12.46
C LEU A 129 -24.55 -22.53 11.90
N ALA A 130 -24.84 -21.89 10.76
CA ALA A 130 -24.02 -20.80 10.23
C ALA A 130 -24.07 -19.52 11.09
N ALA A 131 -25.17 -19.29 11.82
CA ALA A 131 -25.27 -18.20 12.81
C ALA A 131 -24.40 -18.44 14.05
N TRP A 132 -23.92 -19.68 14.26
CA TRP A 132 -23.00 -20.06 15.33
C TRP A 132 -21.54 -20.07 14.85
N GLY A 133 -21.17 -19.06 14.05
CA GLY A 133 -19.95 -18.27 14.27
C GLY A 133 -18.57 -18.90 14.11
N TYR A 134 -18.41 -20.15 13.68
CA TYR A 134 -17.08 -20.71 13.43
C TYR A 134 -17.09 -21.59 12.16
N TYR A 135 -16.34 -21.12 11.15
CA TYR A 135 -15.94 -21.78 9.90
C TYR A 135 -17.05 -22.07 8.85
N TYR A 136 -17.09 -21.21 7.82
CA TYR A 136 -17.90 -21.40 6.60
C TYR A 136 -17.61 -22.73 5.88
N GLU A 137 -16.39 -23.27 6.03
CA GLU A 137 -16.03 -24.57 5.44
C GLU A 137 -16.81 -25.75 6.05
N ASP A 138 -17.07 -25.73 7.36
CA ASP A 138 -17.78 -26.82 8.03
C ASP A 138 -19.27 -26.83 7.64
N TYR A 139 -19.83 -25.65 7.37
CA TYR A 139 -21.15 -25.52 6.74
C TYR A 139 -21.19 -26.16 5.35
N ILE A 140 -20.18 -25.95 4.51
CA ILE A 140 -20.11 -26.57 3.17
C ILE A 140 -19.99 -28.09 3.30
N LYS A 141 -19.12 -28.60 4.18
CA LYS A 141 -18.94 -30.04 4.42
C LYS A 141 -20.23 -30.69 4.90
N LEU A 142 -20.89 -30.10 5.90
CA LEU A 142 -22.15 -30.61 6.43
C LEU A 142 -23.27 -30.57 5.37
N SER A 143 -23.42 -29.45 4.65
CA SER A 143 -24.46 -29.31 3.62
C SER A 143 -24.25 -30.28 2.46
N THR A 144 -23.00 -30.45 2.00
CA THR A 144 -22.65 -31.40 0.95
C THR A 144 -22.85 -32.84 1.41
N GLY A 145 -22.38 -33.18 2.61
CA GLY A 145 -22.58 -34.49 3.22
C GLY A 145 -24.06 -34.86 3.39
N VAL A 146 -24.89 -33.92 3.87
CA VAL A 146 -26.34 -34.13 4.00
C VAL A 146 -27.01 -34.34 2.64
N ARG A 147 -26.60 -33.61 1.59
CA ARG A 147 -27.12 -33.84 0.23
C ARG A 147 -26.74 -35.22 -0.31
N VAL A 148 -25.53 -35.69 -0.02
CA VAL A 148 -25.09 -37.05 -0.37
C VAL A 148 -25.93 -38.09 0.38
N LEU A 149 -26.20 -37.88 1.67
CA LEU A 149 -27.09 -38.74 2.46
C LEU A 149 -28.55 -38.73 1.95
N GLN A 150 -29.04 -37.59 1.46
CA GLN A 150 -30.39 -37.47 0.88
C GLN A 150 -30.48 -38.16 -0.49
N ALA A 151 -29.40 -38.15 -1.27
CA ALA A 151 -29.36 -38.81 -2.58
C ALA A 151 -29.34 -40.35 -2.48
N SER A 152 -28.83 -40.91 -1.37
CA SER A 152 -28.73 -42.36 -1.14
C SER A 152 -29.95 -42.98 -0.43
N LYS A 153 -31.00 -42.19 -0.18
CA LYS A 153 -32.16 -42.56 0.68
C LYS A 153 -32.98 -43.77 0.21
N GLY A 154 -32.83 -44.20 -1.05
CA GLY A 154 -33.50 -45.37 -1.61
C GLY A 154 -32.79 -46.71 -1.41
N SER A 155 -31.52 -46.72 -0.98
CA SER A 155 -30.72 -47.93 -0.74
C SER A 155 -29.91 -47.87 0.55
N ARG A 156 -30.43 -47.20 1.58
CA ARG A 156 -29.83 -47.25 2.93
C ARG A 156 -30.19 -48.59 3.57
N ASP A 157 -29.53 -49.63 3.10
CA ASP A 157 -29.52 -50.91 3.80
C ASP A 157 -28.66 -50.76 5.07
N GLN A 158 -29.07 -51.45 6.13
CA GLN A 158 -28.36 -51.58 7.41
C GLN A 158 -26.85 -51.88 7.24
N GLU A 159 -26.47 -52.40 6.07
CA GLU A 159 -25.11 -52.67 5.59
C GLU A 159 -24.18 -51.44 5.54
N TYR A 160 -24.66 -50.24 5.19
CA TYR A 160 -23.82 -49.03 5.20
C TYR A 160 -23.47 -48.56 6.62
N GLU A 161 -24.44 -48.64 7.54
CA GLU A 161 -24.22 -48.33 8.96
C GLU A 161 -23.27 -49.37 9.59
N ILE A 162 -23.44 -50.65 9.24
CA ILE A 162 -22.54 -51.74 9.62
C ILE A 162 -21.10 -51.46 9.12
N GLN A 163 -20.92 -51.02 7.87
CA GLN A 163 -19.60 -50.66 7.33
C GLN A 163 -18.94 -49.53 8.10
N LEU A 164 -19.68 -48.46 8.42
CA LEU A 164 -19.16 -47.36 9.23
C LEU A 164 -18.71 -47.83 10.63
N VAL A 165 -19.53 -48.66 11.28
CA VAL A 165 -19.18 -49.20 12.61
C VAL A 165 -17.98 -50.16 12.52
N HIS A 166 -17.84 -50.93 11.44
CA HIS A 166 -16.63 -51.73 11.17
C HIS A 166 -15.38 -50.84 11.02
N CYS A 167 -15.46 -49.75 10.26
CA CYS A 167 -14.34 -48.80 10.13
C CYS A 167 -13.98 -48.16 11.48
N LEU A 168 -14.97 -47.81 12.30
CA LEU A 168 -14.75 -47.27 13.64
C LEU A 168 -14.09 -48.31 14.56
N ALA A 169 -14.55 -49.56 14.54
CA ALA A 169 -13.98 -50.66 15.33
C ALA A 169 -12.52 -50.93 14.91
N GLU A 170 -12.24 -51.04 13.61
CA GLU A 170 -10.89 -51.21 13.07
C GLU A 170 -9.98 -50.03 13.42
N ARG A 171 -10.48 -48.79 13.35
CA ARG A 171 -9.72 -47.60 13.73
C ARG A 171 -9.34 -47.63 15.21
N ARG A 172 -10.28 -47.99 16.10
CA ARG A 172 -10.02 -48.11 17.54
C ARG A 172 -9.13 -49.31 17.90
N LEU A 173 -9.15 -50.37 17.10
CA LEU A 173 -8.19 -51.47 17.18
C LEU A 173 -6.78 -51.03 16.75
N ASN A 174 -6.68 -50.26 15.66
CA ASN A 174 -5.43 -49.72 15.12
C ASN A 174 -4.86 -48.52 15.91
N GLU A 175 -5.66 -47.85 16.74
CA GLU A 175 -5.19 -46.90 17.76
C GLU A 175 -4.33 -47.57 18.85
N LYS A 176 -4.26 -48.91 18.89
CA LYS A 176 -3.11 -49.57 19.50
C LYS A 176 -1.89 -49.27 18.63
N TRP A 177 -1.13 -48.20 18.91
CA TRP A 177 0.34 -48.27 18.91
C TRP A 177 1.06 -47.08 19.57
N SER A 178 1.96 -47.49 20.45
CA SER A 178 3.36 -47.07 20.55
C SER A 178 3.70 -45.81 21.33
N PHE A 179 4.89 -45.90 21.91
CA PHE A 179 5.71 -44.80 22.42
C PHE A 179 5.62 -43.51 21.57
N ALA A 180 5.38 -43.63 20.26
CA ALA A 180 5.18 -42.49 19.35
C ALA A 180 3.94 -41.65 19.69
N GLY A 181 2.83 -42.23 20.14
CA GLY A 181 1.63 -41.48 20.55
C GLY A 181 1.85 -40.68 21.85
N ALA A 182 2.60 -41.23 22.80
CA ALA A 182 2.99 -40.53 24.03
C ALA A 182 4.05 -39.44 23.75
N LEU A 183 4.92 -39.66 22.77
CA LEU A 183 5.84 -38.68 22.23
C LEU A 183 5.09 -37.56 21.52
N ILE A 184 4.09 -37.87 20.68
CA ILE A 184 3.27 -36.87 19.98
C ILE A 184 2.45 -36.11 21.00
N PHE A 185 1.77 -36.74 21.96
CA PHE A 185 1.00 -36.03 22.98
C PHE A 185 1.89 -35.17 23.90
N GLY A 186 3.01 -35.71 24.36
CA GLY A 186 4.01 -34.96 25.12
C GLY A 186 4.57 -33.80 24.30
N SER A 187 4.85 -34.02 23.02
CA SER A 187 5.35 -32.99 22.10
C SER A 187 4.27 -31.97 21.81
N THR A 188 3.02 -32.35 21.63
CA THR A 188 1.89 -31.45 21.36
C THR A 188 1.51 -30.66 22.60
N ILE A 189 1.59 -31.21 23.81
CA ILE A 189 1.40 -30.42 25.03
C ILE A 189 2.58 -29.50 25.27
N ALA A 190 3.82 -29.97 25.11
CA ALA A 190 4.99 -29.12 25.27
C ALA A 190 5.04 -28.04 24.18
N LEU A 191 4.63 -28.37 22.95
CA LEU A 191 4.39 -27.45 21.84
C LEU A 191 3.18 -26.59 22.10
N CYS A 192 2.13 -27.03 22.80
CA CYS A 192 1.00 -26.19 23.22
C CYS A 192 1.39 -25.27 24.37
N PHE A 193 2.39 -25.60 25.19
CA PHE A 193 2.98 -24.67 26.16
C PHE A 193 3.88 -23.65 25.45
N LEU A 194 4.70 -24.11 24.48
CA LEU A 194 5.49 -23.25 23.59
C LEU A 194 4.58 -22.36 22.73
N ILE A 195 3.47 -22.92 22.26
CA ILE A 195 2.42 -22.29 21.47
C ILE A 195 1.59 -21.41 22.38
N ARG A 196 1.34 -21.75 23.66
CA ARG A 196 0.68 -20.84 24.61
C ARG A 196 1.56 -19.63 24.89
N ASP A 197 2.87 -19.79 24.91
CA ASP A 197 3.83 -18.67 24.91
C ASP A 197 3.90 -17.94 23.55
N LEU A 198 3.40 -18.52 22.45
CA LEU A 198 3.27 -17.91 21.11
C LEU A 198 1.84 -17.42 20.76
N MET A 199 0.80 -17.86 21.46
CA MET A 199 -0.63 -17.66 21.15
C MET A 199 -1.37 -16.88 22.24
N PHE A 200 -0.80 -16.74 23.43
CA PHE A 200 -0.96 -15.48 24.13
C PHE A 200 0.02 -14.52 23.46
N TYR A 201 -0.45 -13.80 22.45
CA TYR A 201 0.26 -12.64 21.91
C TYR A 201 0.59 -11.72 23.08
N VAL A 202 1.82 -11.82 23.58
CA VAL A 202 2.33 -10.85 24.53
C VAL A 202 2.45 -9.57 23.74
N ILE A 203 1.47 -8.68 23.94
CA ILE A 203 1.50 -7.29 23.49
C ILE A 203 2.91 -6.75 23.78
N GLY A 204 3.66 -6.43 22.72
CA GLY A 204 5.04 -5.99 22.84
C GLY A 204 5.17 -4.60 23.44
N THR A 205 6.38 -4.24 23.87
CA THR A 205 6.70 -2.86 24.27
C THR A 205 6.61 -1.92 23.08
N VAL A 206 6.35 -0.64 23.34
CA VAL A 206 6.33 0.41 22.31
C VAL A 206 7.67 0.46 21.56
N VAL A 207 7.59 0.38 20.23
CA VAL A 207 8.73 0.53 19.31
C VAL A 207 8.61 1.89 18.59
N PRO A 208 9.56 2.83 18.78
CA PRO A 208 9.52 4.17 18.18
C PRO A 208 9.37 4.16 16.65
N SER A 209 10.10 3.28 15.97
CA SER A 209 10.12 3.18 14.51
C SER A 209 8.84 2.60 13.88
N LYS A 210 7.94 2.02 14.68
CA LYS A 210 6.61 1.53 14.26
C LYS A 210 5.48 2.42 14.80
N THR A 211 5.75 3.15 15.88
CA THR A 211 4.83 4.11 16.48
C THR A 211 4.69 5.35 15.59
N LYS A 212 3.46 5.85 15.45
CA LYS A 212 3.14 6.92 14.51
C LYS A 212 2.16 7.93 15.10
N ILE A 213 2.28 9.18 14.68
CA ILE A 213 1.24 10.21 14.83
C ILE A 213 0.10 9.85 13.89
N ALA A 214 -1.12 9.74 14.40
CA ALA A 214 -2.33 9.54 13.61
C ALA A 214 -2.65 10.80 12.78
N TYR A 215 -3.19 10.61 11.57
CA TYR A 215 -3.45 11.69 10.61
C TYR A 215 -2.20 12.52 10.32
N HIS A 216 -1.21 11.89 9.68
CA HIS A 216 0.09 12.51 9.43
C HIS A 216 -0.04 13.82 8.64
N PHE A 217 0.78 14.81 9.00
CA PHE A 217 0.91 16.09 8.33
C PHE A 217 2.39 16.47 8.31
N SER A 218 2.81 17.17 7.26
CA SER A 218 4.16 17.76 7.16
C SER A 218 4.24 19.11 7.86
N THR A 219 3.15 19.88 7.90
CA THR A 219 3.08 21.19 8.55
C THR A 219 1.80 21.36 9.36
N LEU A 220 1.93 21.78 10.63
CA LEU A 220 0.83 22.04 11.54
C LEU A 220 0.60 23.54 11.74
N VAL A 221 -0.63 24.01 11.53
CA VAL A 221 -1.00 25.42 11.78
C VAL A 221 -1.68 25.56 13.14
N LEU A 222 -1.01 26.21 14.08
CA LEU A 222 -1.46 26.43 15.46
C LEU A 222 -1.77 27.91 15.73
N THR A 223 -2.50 28.13 16.83
CA THR A 223 -2.78 29.48 17.34
C THR A 223 -2.05 29.68 18.66
N TYR A 224 -1.40 30.84 18.78
CA TYR A 224 -0.69 31.28 19.97
C TYR A 224 -1.55 31.13 21.24
N GLY A 225 -1.01 30.45 22.26
CA GLY A 225 -1.67 30.24 23.54
C GLY A 225 -2.81 29.23 23.54
N GLN A 226 -3.23 28.72 22.38
CA GLN A 226 -4.29 27.70 22.28
C GLN A 226 -3.70 26.29 22.39
N GLN A 227 -4.34 25.44 23.19
CA GLN A 227 -3.97 24.02 23.30
C GLN A 227 -4.40 23.25 22.04
N HIS A 228 -3.49 22.43 21.51
CA HIS A 228 -3.74 21.48 20.44
C HIS A 228 -3.40 20.06 20.89
N THR A 229 -4.10 19.04 20.40
CA THR A 229 -3.91 17.65 20.83
C THR A 229 -3.52 16.80 19.63
N LEU A 230 -2.34 16.18 19.71
CA LEU A 230 -1.88 15.15 18.79
C LEU A 230 -2.26 13.77 19.31
N GLN A 231 -2.68 12.89 18.41
CA GLN A 231 -2.94 11.49 18.69
C GLN A 231 -1.75 10.67 18.21
N ILE A 232 -1.13 9.93 19.10
CA ILE A 232 -0.04 9.00 18.83
C ILE A 232 -0.59 7.59 19.00
N GLU A 233 -0.30 6.72 18.05
CA GLU A 233 -0.67 5.31 18.05
C GLU A 233 0.58 4.48 18.35
N PRO A 234 0.78 4.03 19.60
CA PRO A 234 1.92 3.21 19.94
C PRO A 234 1.78 1.82 19.29
N ARG A 235 2.89 1.35 18.73
CA ARG A 235 2.97 0.05 18.05
C ARG A 235 4.13 -0.77 18.58
N ASP A 236 3.94 -2.09 18.62
CA ASP A 236 5.02 -3.03 18.94
C ASP A 236 5.89 -3.36 17.71
N GLU A 237 6.84 -4.28 17.87
CA GLU A 237 7.77 -4.71 16.81
C GLU A 237 7.06 -5.33 15.58
N TYR A 238 5.86 -5.87 15.77
CA TYR A 238 5.02 -6.48 14.73
C TYR A 238 4.01 -5.49 14.13
N GLY A 239 3.98 -4.24 14.61
CA GLY A 239 3.04 -3.21 14.14
C GLY A 239 1.64 -3.31 14.75
N ASN A 240 1.45 -4.09 15.81
CA ASN A 240 0.17 -4.21 16.50
C ASN A 240 -0.06 -3.04 17.47
N PRO A 241 -1.32 -2.64 17.74
CA PRO A 241 -1.63 -1.72 18.83
C PRO A 241 -1.16 -2.28 20.17
N THR A 242 -0.42 -1.48 20.94
CA THR A 242 -0.02 -1.90 22.29
C THR A 242 -1.16 -1.65 23.28
N SER A 243 -1.50 -2.64 24.12
CA SER A 243 -2.37 -2.41 25.28
C SER A 243 -1.62 -1.66 26.38
N ASN A 244 -2.12 -0.48 26.74
CA ASN A 244 -1.66 0.33 27.87
C ASN A 244 -1.97 -0.31 29.25
N SER A 245 -2.16 -1.63 29.34
CA SER A 245 -2.45 -2.35 30.59
C SER A 245 -1.20 -2.73 31.40
N VAL A 246 0.02 -2.50 30.89
CA VAL A 246 1.28 -2.83 31.61
C VAL A 246 2.30 -1.68 31.69
N SER A 247 1.96 -0.42 31.38
CA SER A 247 2.88 0.70 31.61
C SER A 247 2.18 1.87 32.29
N LEU A 248 2.30 1.93 33.61
CA LEU A 248 2.12 3.16 34.39
C LEU A 248 3.22 4.21 34.10
N VAL A 249 4.05 4.02 33.06
CA VAL A 249 5.31 4.78 32.83
C VAL A 249 5.46 5.32 31.40
N ASP A 250 4.56 5.04 30.45
CA ASP A 250 4.76 5.48 29.05
C ASP A 250 4.60 6.99 28.84
N GLU A 251 3.86 7.69 29.69
CA GLU A 251 3.66 9.15 29.58
C GLU A 251 4.97 9.94 29.72
N VAL A 252 5.91 9.45 30.54
CA VAL A 252 7.22 10.10 30.80
C VAL A 252 8.22 9.83 29.67
N ASN A 253 7.97 8.78 28.86
CA ASN A 253 8.90 8.36 27.82
C ASN A 253 8.75 9.16 26.51
N TYR A 254 7.65 9.90 26.34
CA TYR A 254 7.46 10.76 25.17
C TYR A 254 8.01 12.16 25.42
N SER A 255 8.87 12.62 24.51
CA SER A 255 9.42 13.97 24.50
C SER A 255 9.20 14.63 23.14
N MET A 256 9.19 15.97 23.11
CA MET A 256 9.12 16.75 21.89
C MET A 256 10.21 17.81 21.94
N ASN A 257 11.04 17.87 20.90
CA ASN A 257 12.06 18.90 20.70
C ASN A 257 11.60 19.87 19.63
N VAL A 258 11.85 21.17 19.82
CA VAL A 258 11.41 22.23 18.91
C VAL A 258 12.54 23.19 18.61
N HIS A 259 12.73 23.51 17.33
CA HIS A 259 13.73 24.45 16.83
C HIS A 259 13.06 25.56 16.00
N PRO A 260 13.38 26.85 16.22
CA PRO A 260 12.83 27.94 15.41
C PRO A 260 13.33 27.89 13.96
N LEU A 261 12.47 28.25 13.01
CA LEU A 261 12.79 28.31 11.58
C LEU A 261 12.77 29.77 11.08
N GLY A 262 13.88 30.23 10.52
CA GLY A 262 13.98 31.55 9.90
C GLY A 262 14.25 32.72 10.86
N THR A 263 14.78 32.47 12.06
CA THR A 263 15.28 33.51 12.98
C THR A 263 16.55 33.01 13.66
N VAL A 264 17.57 33.88 13.80
CA VAL A 264 18.92 33.54 14.32
C VAL A 264 18.98 33.55 15.85
N ASP A 265 17.89 33.92 16.54
CA ASP A 265 17.90 34.02 17.99
C ASP A 265 17.84 32.63 18.64
N GLU A 266 19.01 32.08 18.96
CA GLU A 266 19.24 30.85 19.75
C GLU A 266 18.93 31.03 21.25
N GLU A 267 18.01 31.93 21.62
CA GLU A 267 17.61 32.09 23.02
C GLU A 267 16.74 30.90 23.48
N SER A 268 17.38 30.02 24.27
CA SER A 268 16.83 28.90 25.06
C SER A 268 15.43 28.41 24.63
N SER A 269 15.42 27.36 23.79
CA SER A 269 14.25 26.65 23.29
C SER A 269 13.21 26.23 24.35
N ASN A 270 13.61 26.13 25.63
CA ASN A 270 12.79 25.61 26.72
C ASN A 270 11.58 26.47 27.11
N ASP A 271 11.50 27.75 26.73
CA ASP A 271 10.39 28.64 27.14
C ASP A 271 9.36 28.92 26.03
N CYS A 272 9.51 28.29 24.86
CA CYS A 272 8.69 28.57 23.68
C CYS A 272 7.36 27.79 23.66
N TYR A 273 7.28 26.65 24.35
CA TYR A 273 6.13 25.75 24.31
C TYR A 273 5.98 24.97 25.61
N SER A 274 4.81 24.37 25.81
CA SER A 274 4.57 23.39 26.88
C SER A 274 3.85 22.18 26.32
N THR A 275 4.28 20.99 26.73
CA THR A 275 3.65 19.72 26.37
C THR A 275 3.15 18.96 27.60
N SER A 276 2.02 18.28 27.45
CA SER A 276 1.54 17.30 28.43
C SER A 276 1.09 16.04 27.71
N VAL A 277 1.50 14.88 28.21
CA VAL A 277 1.17 13.57 27.62
C VAL A 277 0.13 12.89 28.51
N SER A 278 -0.87 12.26 27.90
CA SER A 278 -1.89 11.49 28.61
C SER A 278 -2.28 10.25 27.81
N SER A 279 -2.67 9.18 28.48
CA SER A 279 -3.07 7.93 27.81
C SER A 279 -4.60 7.81 27.61
N ASN A 280 -5.02 7.42 26.41
CA ASN A 280 -6.40 7.06 26.08
C ASN A 280 -6.49 5.53 25.97
N LYS A 281 -6.72 4.88 27.13
CA LYS A 281 -6.68 3.41 27.28
C LYS A 281 -7.69 2.65 26.40
N PRO A 282 -8.96 3.07 26.27
CA PRO A 282 -9.94 2.36 25.45
C PRO A 282 -9.56 2.27 23.97
N GLN A 283 -8.86 3.29 23.46
CA GLN A 283 -8.48 3.38 22.05
C GLN A 283 -7.02 2.99 21.79
N CYS A 284 -6.28 2.57 22.81
CA CYS A 284 -4.84 2.30 22.74
C CYS A 284 -4.06 3.45 22.07
N GLN A 285 -4.35 4.67 22.51
CA GLN A 285 -3.76 5.91 21.98
C GLN A 285 -3.06 6.70 23.08
N VAL A 286 -2.06 7.48 22.69
CA VAL A 286 -1.40 8.48 23.52
C VAL A 286 -1.77 9.86 23.00
N LEU A 287 -2.26 10.73 23.87
CA LEU A 287 -2.65 12.10 23.56
C LEU A 287 -1.57 13.05 24.05
N MET A 288 -0.84 13.67 23.11
CA MET A 288 0.14 14.71 23.41
C MET A 288 -0.50 16.08 23.18
N ARG A 289 -0.68 16.86 24.24
CA ARG A 289 -1.23 18.21 24.17
C ARG A 289 -0.10 19.22 24.14
N LEU A 290 -0.14 20.14 23.18
CA LEU A 290 0.87 21.16 22.92
C LEU A 290 0.24 22.56 23.06
N THR A 291 0.97 23.49 23.67
CA THR A 291 0.62 24.91 23.69
C THR A 291 1.87 25.74 23.41
N PHE A 292 1.84 26.58 22.38
CA PHE A 292 2.95 27.46 22.01
C PHE A 292 2.77 28.87 22.61
N ARG A 293 3.85 29.41 23.16
CA ARG A 293 3.93 30.73 23.81
C ARG A 293 4.77 31.75 23.02
N LYS A 294 5.28 31.37 21.84
CA LYS A 294 5.88 32.29 20.86
C LYS A 294 5.24 32.08 19.49
N LYS A 295 5.12 33.15 18.71
CA LYS A 295 4.66 33.14 17.32
C LYS A 295 5.85 32.86 16.39
N GLY A 296 5.60 32.29 15.22
CA GLY A 296 6.65 32.01 14.24
C GLY A 296 6.50 30.65 13.58
N CYS A 297 7.55 30.23 12.87
CA CYS A 297 7.68 28.90 12.29
C CYS A 297 8.69 28.10 13.09
N PHE A 298 8.43 26.82 13.30
CA PHE A 298 9.28 25.92 14.09
C PHE A 298 9.34 24.55 13.45
N ARG A 299 10.46 23.83 13.59
CA ARG A 299 10.61 22.41 13.32
C ARG A 299 10.40 21.67 14.64
N ALA A 300 9.53 20.67 14.67
CA ALA A 300 9.30 19.83 15.84
C ALA A 300 9.68 18.37 15.55
N CYS A 301 10.20 17.67 16.55
CA CYS A 301 10.50 16.25 16.50
C CYS A 301 10.00 15.56 17.78
N ILE A 302 9.06 14.62 17.62
CA ILE A 302 8.54 13.79 18.72
C ILE A 302 9.35 12.50 18.81
N SER A 303 9.76 12.16 20.04
CA SER A 303 10.56 10.97 20.35
C SER A 303 9.92 10.14 21.45
N TYR A 304 10.22 8.83 21.47
CA TYR A 304 9.94 7.92 22.58
C TYR A 304 11.28 7.33 23.06
N ARG A 305 11.64 7.54 24.34
CA ARG A 305 12.95 7.18 24.92
C ARG A 305 14.12 7.69 24.06
N ASP A 306 14.06 8.97 23.72
CA ASP A 306 15.06 9.68 22.90
C ASP A 306 15.26 9.13 21.47
N GLN A 307 14.40 8.23 21.01
CA GLN A 307 14.36 7.80 19.62
C GLN A 307 13.19 8.46 18.89
N PRO A 308 13.42 9.08 17.71
CA PRO A 308 12.36 9.75 16.97
C PRO A 308 11.30 8.75 16.51
N LEU A 309 10.04 9.18 16.56
CA LEU A 309 8.94 8.40 15.98
C LEU A 309 9.05 8.35 14.46
N SER A 310 8.47 7.33 13.84
CA SER A 310 8.55 7.10 12.38
C SER A 310 8.11 8.29 11.52
N ASN A 311 7.11 9.05 11.96
CA ASN A 311 6.62 10.27 11.34
C ASN A 311 6.58 11.44 12.36
N GLY A 312 7.56 11.44 13.28
CA GLY A 312 7.63 12.36 14.41
C GLY A 312 8.14 13.76 14.09
N GLU A 313 8.70 13.97 12.90
CA GLU A 313 9.30 15.23 12.47
C GLU A 313 8.35 16.01 11.54
N PHE A 314 8.10 17.28 11.85
CA PHE A 314 7.17 18.15 11.10
C PHE A 314 7.40 19.63 11.41
N ASP A 315 6.88 20.51 10.54
CA ASP A 315 6.91 21.96 10.75
C ASP A 315 5.66 22.47 11.47
N ILE A 316 5.78 23.58 12.19
CA ILE A 316 4.70 24.23 12.94
C ILE A 316 4.68 25.71 12.58
N ILE A 317 3.51 26.23 12.17
CA ILE A 317 3.26 27.66 12.01
C ILE A 317 2.35 28.12 13.15
N VAL A 318 2.87 28.96 14.05
CA VAL A 318 2.10 29.53 15.16
C VAL A 318 1.66 30.95 14.82
N LEU A 319 0.35 31.13 14.68
CA LEU A 319 -0.30 32.38 14.33
C LEU A 319 -0.88 33.09 15.55
N SER A 320 -0.99 34.40 15.51
CA SER A 320 -1.87 35.15 16.41
C SER A 320 -3.35 34.91 16.08
N GLU A 321 -4.25 35.25 17.01
CA GLU A 321 -5.70 35.15 16.77
C GLU A 321 -6.15 35.97 15.54
N ASN A 322 -5.56 37.16 15.34
CA ASN A 322 -5.87 38.00 14.18
C ASN A 322 -5.41 37.35 12.86
N GLU A 323 -4.20 36.76 12.84
CA GLU A 323 -3.68 36.06 11.67
C GLU A 323 -4.49 34.79 11.37
N LYS A 324 -4.84 34.02 12.39
CA LYS A 324 -5.73 32.85 12.28
C LYS A 324 -7.08 33.24 11.67
N ASN A 325 -7.73 34.29 12.18
CA ASN A 325 -9.00 34.79 11.65
C ASN A 325 -8.86 35.22 10.17
N CYS A 326 -7.72 35.80 9.79
CA CYS A 326 -7.42 36.12 8.40
C CYS A 326 -7.33 34.85 7.53
N VAL A 327 -6.59 33.83 7.98
CA VAL A 327 -6.47 32.54 7.29
C VAL A 327 -7.84 31.84 7.17
N GLU A 328 -8.65 31.82 8.22
CA GLU A 328 -9.99 31.21 8.19
C GLU A 328 -10.91 31.95 7.21
N LYS A 329 -10.85 33.29 7.17
CA LYS A 329 -11.58 34.10 6.18
C LYS A 329 -11.13 33.80 4.75
N ASN A 330 -9.81 33.68 4.54
CA ASN A 330 -9.24 33.32 3.25
C ASN A 330 -9.78 31.95 2.77
N VAL A 331 -9.71 30.93 3.63
CA VAL A 331 -10.08 29.55 3.28
C VAL A 331 -11.60 29.34 3.13
N SER A 332 -12.40 30.14 3.83
CA SER A 332 -13.86 30.06 3.80
C SER A 332 -14.51 30.79 2.62
N THR A 333 -13.82 31.76 1.99
CA THR A 333 -14.39 32.57 0.91
C THR A 333 -14.35 31.81 -0.43
N PRO A 334 -15.48 31.34 -0.97
CA PRO A 334 -15.47 30.60 -2.24
C PRO A 334 -15.29 31.55 -3.43
N GLY A 335 -14.50 31.13 -4.42
CA GLY A 335 -14.48 31.76 -5.75
C GLY A 335 -13.54 32.96 -5.94
N ILE A 336 -12.83 33.42 -4.91
CA ILE A 336 -11.84 34.51 -5.02
C ILE A 336 -10.45 33.96 -4.71
N SER A 337 -9.49 34.15 -5.63
CA SER A 337 -8.08 33.88 -5.34
C SER A 337 -7.54 34.94 -4.38
N ILE A 338 -7.08 34.53 -3.20
CA ILE A 338 -6.44 35.42 -2.22
C ILE A 338 -5.08 35.83 -2.79
N TYR A 339 -4.68 37.09 -2.63
CA TYR A 339 -3.38 37.55 -3.10
C TYR A 339 -2.54 38.18 -1.98
N PHE A 340 -1.23 38.04 -2.12
CA PHE A 340 -0.22 38.62 -1.23
C PHE A 340 0.80 39.39 -2.08
N GLU A 341 1.19 40.58 -1.62
CA GLU A 341 2.32 41.28 -2.22
C GLU A 341 3.63 40.66 -1.72
N ALA A 342 4.52 40.32 -2.65
CA ALA A 342 5.80 39.69 -2.35
C ALA A 342 6.92 40.21 -3.28
N TYR A 343 8.16 39.83 -2.94
CA TYR A 343 9.35 40.13 -3.72
C TYR A 343 10.04 38.84 -4.12
N LEU A 344 10.22 38.65 -5.43
CA LEU A 344 10.86 37.50 -6.05
C LEU A 344 12.37 37.76 -6.19
N TYR A 345 13.18 36.85 -5.69
CA TYR A 345 14.63 36.88 -5.82
C TYR A 345 15.11 36.05 -7.03
N SER A 346 16.20 36.48 -7.67
CA SER A 346 16.79 35.78 -8.82
C SER A 346 17.79 34.74 -8.32
N MET A 347 17.76 33.54 -8.90
CA MET A 347 18.52 32.33 -8.49
C MET A 347 20.06 32.41 -8.46
N GLY A 348 20.69 33.58 -8.63
CA GLY A 348 22.14 33.70 -8.85
C GLY A 348 22.94 34.49 -7.82
N THR A 349 22.35 34.88 -6.69
CA THR A 349 23.03 35.70 -5.69
C THR A 349 22.95 35.02 -4.34
N TYR A 350 23.97 34.24 -3.98
CA TYR A 350 24.52 34.02 -2.63
C TYR A 350 25.54 32.87 -2.69
N SER A 351 26.70 33.10 -3.31
CA SER A 351 27.84 32.17 -3.27
C SER A 351 28.85 32.50 -2.17
N SER A 352 28.48 33.30 -1.16
CA SER A 352 29.37 33.58 -0.02
C SER A 352 28.62 33.76 1.31
N SER A 353 28.77 32.75 2.19
CA SER A 353 28.57 32.71 3.66
C SER A 353 27.17 32.41 4.21
N PRO A 354 27.05 31.72 5.38
CA PRO A 354 27.61 30.43 5.79
C PRO A 354 26.74 29.23 5.32
N TRP A 355 25.89 29.47 4.32
CA TRP A 355 25.03 28.47 3.70
C TRP A 355 25.86 27.59 2.75
N GLN A 356 26.32 26.43 3.21
CA GLN A 356 26.81 25.38 2.33
C GLN A 356 25.72 24.33 2.13
N PHE A 357 25.30 24.13 0.88
CA PHE A 357 25.16 22.78 0.35
C PHE A 357 26.58 22.25 0.11
N LEU A 358 26.85 21.02 0.53
CA LEU A 358 28.11 20.31 0.27
C LEU A 358 28.23 20.01 -1.23
N ALA A 359 28.75 20.97 -1.99
CA ALA A 359 29.34 20.68 -3.29
C ALA A 359 30.75 20.13 -3.06
N SER A 360 30.95 18.87 -3.43
CA SER A 360 32.26 18.22 -3.48
C SER A 360 33.21 19.00 -4.38
N SER A 361 34.30 19.46 -3.79
CA SER A 361 35.41 20.11 -4.50
C SER A 361 36.40 19.06 -5.00
N GLN A 362 36.93 19.25 -6.21
CA GLN A 362 38.37 19.14 -6.55
C GLN A 362 38.58 19.19 -8.07
N LEU A 363 39.03 20.35 -8.60
CA LEU A 363 40.40 20.56 -9.10
C LEU A 363 40.46 21.82 -9.99
N ALA A 364 41.34 22.72 -9.58
CA ALA A 364 41.62 24.00 -10.21
C ALA A 364 42.53 23.86 -11.45
N LEU A 365 42.43 24.90 -12.28
CA LEU A 365 43.19 25.24 -13.48
C LEU A 365 44.67 24.85 -13.50
N GLN A 366 45.18 24.54 -14.69
CA GLN A 366 46.54 24.92 -15.09
C GLN A 366 46.68 25.21 -16.60
N ARG A 367 47.30 26.38 -16.89
CA ARG A 367 48.19 26.77 -18.00
C ARG A 367 47.64 27.60 -19.19
N GLN A 368 48.03 28.88 -19.19
CA GLN A 368 48.31 29.75 -20.35
C GLN A 368 49.65 29.35 -21.04
N PRO A 369 49.98 29.90 -22.23
CA PRO A 369 50.82 31.14 -22.31
C PRO A 369 50.42 32.12 -23.44
N SER A 370 50.64 33.44 -23.28
CA SER A 370 51.70 34.28 -23.92
C SER A 370 51.02 35.42 -24.73
N MET A 371 51.42 36.70 -24.81
CA MET A 371 52.57 37.53 -24.40
C MET A 371 52.16 39.01 -24.56
N GLY A 372 52.81 39.94 -23.84
CA GLY A 372 52.81 41.37 -24.23
C GLY A 372 52.82 42.35 -23.06
N ASP A 373 53.98 42.45 -22.40
CA ASP A 373 54.63 43.58 -21.72
C ASP A 373 53.85 44.90 -21.54
N ASP A 374 53.77 45.38 -20.29
CA ASP A 374 54.54 46.56 -19.84
C ASP A 374 54.47 46.72 -18.30
N GLU A 375 55.64 46.98 -17.73
CA GLU A 375 56.00 47.32 -16.34
C GLU A 375 55.31 48.65 -15.92
N GLU A 376 55.04 49.04 -14.66
CA GLU A 376 55.63 48.75 -13.37
C GLU A 376 54.77 49.37 -12.23
N GLU A 377 55.06 48.91 -11.01
CA GLU A 377 54.82 49.51 -9.67
C GLU A 377 53.51 49.30 -8.88
N HIS A 378 53.74 48.60 -7.75
CA HIS A 378 52.87 48.32 -6.62
C HIS A 378 52.36 49.58 -5.91
N ASP A 379 51.06 49.61 -5.61
CA ASP A 379 50.61 50.03 -4.28
C ASP A 379 49.38 49.20 -3.83
N SER A 380 49.27 48.99 -2.52
CA SER A 380 48.44 47.99 -1.86
C SER A 380 46.92 48.30 -1.94
N PRO A 381 46.01 47.30 -1.93
CA PRO A 381 44.59 47.54 -2.13
C PRO A 381 43.91 48.05 -0.86
N VAL A 382 43.18 49.15 -0.99
CA VAL A 382 42.17 49.62 -0.03
C VAL A 382 40.89 48.79 -0.20
N GLU A 383 40.33 48.39 0.93
CA GLU A 383 39.08 47.65 1.10
C GLU A 383 37.87 48.25 0.36
N GLY A 384 36.98 47.36 -0.11
CA GLY A 384 35.54 47.63 -0.15
C GLY A 384 34.95 47.98 -1.51
N GLN A 385 34.76 46.99 -2.38
CA GLN A 385 33.66 47.03 -3.34
C GLN A 385 32.61 46.00 -2.94
N SER A 386 31.47 46.52 -2.48
CA SER A 386 30.25 45.76 -2.25
C SER A 386 29.70 45.26 -3.59
N GLU A 387 29.57 43.94 -3.74
CA GLU A 387 28.81 43.36 -4.84
C GLU A 387 27.38 43.92 -4.83
N LYS A 388 26.98 44.56 -5.94
CA LYS A 388 25.64 45.13 -6.11
C LYS A 388 24.62 43.99 -6.19
N VAL A 389 23.94 43.70 -5.08
CA VAL A 389 22.77 42.81 -5.03
C VAL A 389 21.72 43.31 -6.05
N LYS A 390 21.39 42.49 -7.07
CA LYS A 390 20.31 42.80 -8.02
C LYS A 390 19.01 42.98 -7.23
N LYS A 391 18.32 44.10 -7.48
CA LYS A 391 17.09 44.46 -6.75
C LYS A 391 16.00 43.39 -6.98
N PRO A 392 15.35 42.87 -5.92
CA PRO A 392 14.33 41.85 -6.06
C PRO A 392 13.08 42.41 -6.77
N LYS A 393 12.38 41.53 -7.49
CA LYS A 393 11.28 41.89 -8.38
C LYS A 393 9.95 41.84 -7.65
N LYS A 394 9.16 42.93 -7.68
CA LYS A 394 7.83 42.96 -7.04
C LYS A 394 6.85 42.05 -7.79
N VAL A 395 6.20 41.16 -7.05
CA VAL A 395 5.25 40.15 -7.57
C VAL A 395 4.03 40.03 -6.66
N TYR A 396 3.01 39.32 -7.13
CA TYR A 396 1.76 39.04 -6.43
C TYR A 396 1.52 37.53 -6.40
N CYS A 397 1.47 36.96 -5.21
CA CYS A 397 1.24 35.54 -4.97
C CYS A 397 -0.24 35.28 -4.76
N TYR A 398 -0.87 34.52 -5.65
CA TYR A 398 -2.28 34.14 -5.59
C TYR A 398 -2.45 32.72 -5.10
N ILE A 399 -3.30 32.50 -4.11
CA ILE A 399 -3.62 31.18 -3.55
C ILE A 399 -5.10 30.87 -3.79
N SER A 400 -5.36 29.68 -4.31
CA SER A 400 -6.70 29.08 -4.39
C SER A 400 -6.66 27.65 -3.85
N PRO A 401 -7.80 26.97 -3.67
CA PRO A 401 -7.80 25.54 -3.33
C PRO A 401 -7.06 24.65 -4.34
N LYS A 402 -6.83 25.10 -5.58
CA LYS A 402 -6.20 24.28 -6.63
C LYS A 402 -4.72 24.60 -6.85
N GLN A 403 -4.34 25.88 -6.72
CA GLN A 403 -3.03 26.34 -7.15
C GLN A 403 -2.52 27.54 -6.34
N PHE A 404 -1.19 27.63 -6.25
CA PHE A 404 -0.43 28.78 -5.81
C PHE A 404 0.29 29.38 -7.03
N SER A 405 0.04 30.64 -7.39
CA SER A 405 0.63 31.26 -8.58
C SER A 405 1.30 32.59 -8.28
N VAL A 406 2.51 32.77 -8.82
CA VAL A 406 3.28 34.01 -8.70
C VAL A 406 3.11 34.79 -10.00
N LYS A 407 2.60 36.01 -9.90
CA LYS A 407 2.31 36.86 -11.05
C LYS A 407 3.00 38.21 -10.93
N GLU A 408 3.41 38.74 -12.06
CA GLU A 408 3.80 40.14 -12.23
C GLU A 408 2.70 40.89 -12.96
N PHE A 409 2.58 42.20 -12.79
CA PHE A 409 1.69 43.01 -13.60
C PHE A 409 2.47 43.84 -14.62
N TYR A 410 2.24 43.58 -15.90
CA TYR A 410 2.71 44.43 -16.98
C TYR A 410 1.83 45.68 -17.08
N LEU A 411 2.47 46.87 -17.15
CA LEU A 411 1.80 48.18 -17.15
C LEU A 411 0.77 48.38 -16.03
N LYS A 412 0.91 47.64 -14.90
CA LYS A 412 -0.05 47.61 -13.77
C LYS A 412 -1.47 47.11 -14.11
N ILE A 413 -1.70 46.55 -15.30
CA ILE A 413 -3.06 46.16 -15.74
C ILE A 413 -3.12 44.69 -16.15
N ILE A 414 -2.10 44.17 -16.83
CA ILE A 414 -2.13 42.81 -17.39
C ILE A 414 -1.33 41.86 -16.49
N PRO A 415 -1.96 40.90 -15.80
CA PRO A 415 -1.25 39.94 -14.97
C PRO A 415 -0.51 38.92 -15.84
N TRP A 416 0.82 38.93 -15.78
CA TRP A 416 1.69 37.92 -16.35
C TRP A 416 2.02 36.85 -15.30
N ARG A 417 1.70 35.59 -15.60
CA ARG A 417 1.97 34.46 -14.70
C ARG A 417 3.42 34.00 -14.88
N LEU A 418 4.20 34.08 -13.81
CA LEU A 418 5.61 33.66 -13.80
C LEU A 418 5.71 32.18 -13.40
N PHE A 419 5.12 31.83 -12.26
CA PHE A 419 5.15 30.49 -11.70
C PHE A 419 3.77 30.04 -11.28
N THR A 420 3.54 28.73 -11.32
CA THR A 420 2.32 28.12 -10.78
C THR A 420 2.68 26.77 -10.22
N PHE A 421 2.22 26.56 -8.99
CA PHE A 421 2.40 25.39 -8.18
C PHE A 421 1.01 24.87 -7.83
N ARG A 422 0.89 23.58 -7.58
CA ARG A 422 -0.36 22.98 -7.14
C ARG A 422 -0.49 23.08 -5.63
N VAL A 423 -1.72 23.11 -5.12
CA VAL A 423 -1.95 22.90 -3.68
C VAL A 423 -2.09 21.39 -3.41
N CYS A 424 -0.95 20.71 -3.34
CA CYS A 424 -0.81 19.28 -3.06
C CYS A 424 0.41 19.02 -2.14
N PRO A 425 0.55 17.82 -1.57
CA PRO A 425 1.65 17.50 -0.66
C PRO A 425 3.05 17.66 -1.28
N GLY A 426 3.18 17.49 -2.61
CA GLY A 426 4.46 17.62 -3.31
C GLY A 426 4.96 19.06 -3.48
N THR A 427 4.15 20.08 -3.18
CA THR A 427 4.63 21.48 -3.15
C THR A 427 5.07 21.84 -1.73
N LYS A 428 6.39 21.90 -1.51
CA LYS A 428 7.03 22.11 -0.20
C LYS A 428 7.43 23.56 0.01
N PHE A 429 7.32 24.01 1.25
CA PHE A 429 7.71 25.36 1.67
C PHE A 429 8.88 25.25 2.64
N THR A 430 10.00 25.89 2.30
CA THR A 430 11.18 26.00 3.19
C THR A 430 11.25 27.41 3.76
N TYR A 431 11.34 27.54 5.08
CA TYR A 431 11.28 28.82 5.78
C TYR A 431 12.66 29.37 6.09
N HIS A 432 12.91 30.62 5.68
CA HIS A 432 14.21 31.29 5.83
C HIS A 432 14.09 32.62 6.59
N GLY A 433 15.25 33.21 6.86
CA GLY A 433 15.41 34.47 7.58
C GLY A 433 14.79 35.70 6.91
N PRO A 434 14.91 36.88 7.54
CA PRO A 434 14.54 38.13 6.91
C PRO A 434 15.46 38.46 5.72
N ASP A 435 14.87 38.94 4.62
CA ASP A 435 15.60 39.32 3.41
C ASP A 435 16.48 40.56 3.64
N PRO A 436 17.60 40.69 2.92
CA PRO A 436 18.56 41.78 3.13
C PRO A 436 17.96 43.18 2.88
N VAL A 437 16.99 43.29 1.96
CA VAL A 437 16.48 44.58 1.43
C VAL A 437 15.29 45.10 2.25
N HIS A 438 14.22 44.31 2.37
CA HIS A 438 12.97 44.72 3.02
C HIS A 438 12.87 44.24 4.46
N LYS A 439 13.79 43.37 4.91
CA LYS A 439 13.77 42.73 6.24
C LYS A 439 12.50 41.91 6.49
N TYR A 440 11.80 41.49 5.44
CA TYR A 440 10.66 40.59 5.54
C TYR A 440 11.12 39.15 5.51
N LEU A 441 10.40 38.29 6.18
CA LEU A 441 10.70 36.87 6.22
C LEU A 441 10.60 36.24 4.82
N THR A 442 11.56 35.39 4.48
CA THR A 442 11.57 34.67 3.20
C THR A 442 11.08 33.23 3.34
N LEU A 443 10.62 32.68 2.22
CA LEU A 443 10.41 31.25 2.03
C LEU A 443 10.80 30.85 0.60
N VAL A 444 11.12 29.57 0.42
CA VAL A 444 11.30 28.95 -0.88
C VAL A 444 10.13 28.01 -1.14
N VAL A 445 9.53 28.11 -2.33
CA VAL A 445 8.50 27.19 -2.81
C VAL A 445 9.12 26.27 -3.84
N ASP A 446 9.00 24.97 -3.61
CA ASP A 446 9.54 23.93 -4.48
C ASP A 446 8.49 22.85 -4.76
N ASP A 447 8.39 22.40 -6.01
CA ASP A 447 7.57 21.27 -6.43
C ASP A 447 8.39 20.16 -7.12
N GLY A 448 9.72 20.27 -7.14
CA GLY A 448 10.64 19.32 -7.78
C GLY A 448 10.59 19.31 -9.32
N ILE A 449 9.69 20.08 -9.93
CA ILE A 449 9.41 20.10 -11.37
C ILE A 449 10.03 21.34 -12.01
N GLN A 450 9.89 22.51 -11.39
CA GLN A 450 10.45 23.77 -11.86
C GLN A 450 11.51 24.30 -10.88
N PRO A 451 12.36 25.25 -11.29
CA PRO A 451 13.36 25.81 -10.39
C PRO A 451 12.69 26.38 -9.11
N PRO A 452 13.21 26.07 -7.91
CA PRO A 452 12.71 26.62 -6.65
C PRO A 452 12.55 28.14 -6.68
N VAL A 453 11.45 28.64 -6.10
CA VAL A 453 11.09 30.06 -6.15
C VAL A 453 11.22 30.68 -4.76
N GLU A 454 12.21 31.57 -4.61
CA GLU A 454 12.42 32.31 -3.37
C GLU A 454 11.56 33.60 -3.33
N LEU A 455 10.76 33.73 -2.26
CA LEU A 455 9.82 34.81 -2.04
C LEU A 455 10.04 35.47 -0.68
N SER A 456 10.18 36.80 -0.67
CA SER A 456 10.09 37.63 0.52
C SER A 456 8.69 38.24 0.64
N CYS A 457 8.02 38.07 1.78
CA CYS A 457 6.65 38.51 1.97
C CYS A 457 6.43 39.03 3.40
N LYS A 458 5.77 40.19 3.55
CA LYS A 458 5.44 40.74 4.87
C LYS A 458 4.54 39.79 5.68
N ASP A 459 3.53 39.22 5.03
CA ASP A 459 2.56 38.31 5.62
C ASP A 459 2.89 36.84 5.32
N ARG A 460 4.20 36.49 5.28
CA ARG A 460 4.73 35.17 4.90
C ARG A 460 4.03 34.02 5.63
N ASN A 461 3.81 34.14 6.94
CA ASN A 461 3.17 33.09 7.75
C ASN A 461 1.68 32.92 7.43
N ILE A 462 0.96 34.01 7.15
CA ILE A 462 -0.45 33.96 6.72
C ILE A 462 -0.55 33.29 5.34
N MET A 463 0.35 33.65 4.43
CA MET A 463 0.42 33.06 3.08
C MET A 463 0.66 31.55 3.16
N ALA A 464 1.68 31.12 3.91
CA ALA A 464 2.00 29.71 4.13
C ALA A 464 0.87 28.95 4.84
N ALA A 465 0.32 29.49 5.92
CA ALA A 465 -0.79 28.87 6.63
C ALA A 465 -2.07 28.75 5.77
N THR A 466 -2.33 29.73 4.89
CA THR A 466 -3.45 29.68 3.94
C THR A 466 -3.26 28.53 2.94
N PHE A 467 -2.04 28.35 2.41
CA PHE A 467 -1.71 27.21 1.54
C PHE A 467 -1.92 25.88 2.27
N ILE A 468 -1.32 25.70 3.46
CA ILE A 468 -1.41 24.47 4.25
C ILE A 468 -2.86 24.14 4.64
N ARG A 469 -3.68 25.15 4.95
CA ARG A 469 -5.10 24.92 5.26
C ARG A 469 -5.91 24.48 4.04
N PHE A 470 -5.65 25.02 2.85
CA PHE A 470 -6.25 24.49 1.62
C PHE A 470 -5.79 23.06 1.34
N LEU A 471 -4.49 22.79 1.49
CA LEU A 471 -3.92 21.46 1.32
C LEU A 471 -4.62 20.43 2.22
N HIS A 472 -4.67 20.67 3.53
CA HIS A 472 -5.31 19.77 4.49
C HIS A 472 -6.80 19.55 4.17
N LYS A 473 -7.50 20.60 3.70
CA LYS A 473 -8.91 20.49 3.29
C LYS A 473 -9.08 19.62 2.04
N ASN A 474 -8.12 19.69 1.11
CA ASN A 474 -8.15 18.89 -0.13
C ASN A 474 -7.89 17.41 0.14
N ILE A 475 -6.96 17.08 1.04
CA ILE A 475 -6.53 15.69 1.29
C ILE A 475 -7.30 14.98 2.42
N GLY A 476 -8.27 15.66 3.05
CA GLY A 476 -9.03 15.08 4.17
C GLY A 476 -8.30 15.09 5.50
N GLY A 477 -7.23 15.90 5.64
CA GLY A 477 -6.51 16.15 6.89
C GLY A 477 -5.33 15.23 7.18
N SER A 478 -4.97 14.32 6.27
CA SER A 478 -3.79 13.46 6.40
C SER A 478 -3.07 13.29 5.07
N GLU A 479 -1.74 13.27 5.12
CA GLU A 479 -0.86 13.09 3.96
C GLU A 479 -0.56 11.61 3.68
N THR A 480 -0.97 10.67 4.55
CA THR A 480 -0.72 9.23 4.30
C THR A 480 -1.53 8.73 3.11
N PHE A 481 -0.96 7.79 2.36
CA PHE A 481 -1.64 7.18 1.21
C PHE A 481 -2.98 6.55 1.62
N GLN A 482 -3.00 5.73 2.67
CA GLN A 482 -4.22 5.05 3.10
C GLN A 482 -5.32 6.03 3.54
N ASP A 483 -4.98 7.14 4.21
CA ASP A 483 -5.96 8.14 4.59
C ASP A 483 -6.48 8.91 3.37
N LYS A 484 -5.61 9.24 2.41
CA LYS A 484 -6.02 9.81 1.11
C LYS A 484 -6.95 8.88 0.34
N VAL A 485 -6.67 7.58 0.32
CA VAL A 485 -7.55 6.55 -0.27
C VAL A 485 -8.90 6.53 0.45
N ASN A 486 -8.91 6.50 1.78
CA ASN A 486 -10.14 6.47 2.58
C ASN A 486 -10.99 7.73 2.33
N PHE A 487 -10.36 8.90 2.28
CA PHE A 487 -10.98 10.17 1.95
C PHE A 487 -11.55 10.14 0.52
N PHE A 488 -10.73 9.81 -0.47
CA PHE A 488 -11.12 9.69 -1.88
C PHE A 488 -12.35 8.79 -2.05
N GLN A 489 -12.31 7.58 -1.50
CA GLN A 489 -13.42 6.63 -1.62
C GLN A 489 -14.69 7.14 -0.95
N ARG A 490 -14.58 7.81 0.21
CA ARG A 490 -15.73 8.42 0.89
C ARG A 490 -16.37 9.53 0.06
N GLU A 491 -15.56 10.45 -0.48
CA GLU A 491 -16.05 11.54 -1.32
C GLU A 491 -16.66 11.00 -2.62
N LEU A 492 -16.03 9.99 -3.24
CA LEU A 492 -16.56 9.36 -4.43
C LEU A 492 -17.91 8.69 -4.17
N ARG A 493 -18.07 7.96 -3.06
CA ARG A 493 -19.38 7.43 -2.64
C ARG A 493 -20.41 8.55 -2.44
N HIS A 494 -20.00 9.67 -1.84
CA HIS A 494 -20.90 10.80 -1.61
C HIS A 494 -21.41 11.42 -2.94
N ILE A 495 -20.53 11.62 -3.92
CA ILE A 495 -20.87 12.15 -5.25
C ILE A 495 -21.88 11.24 -5.97
N HIS A 496 -21.73 9.93 -5.83
CA HIS A 496 -22.60 8.94 -6.47
C HIS A 496 -23.82 8.56 -5.62
N SER A 497 -24.00 9.13 -4.43
CA SER A 497 -25.08 8.75 -3.49
C SER A 497 -26.49 8.89 -4.07
N LYS A 498 -26.70 9.83 -4.99
CA LYS A 498 -27.97 10.06 -5.70
C LYS A 498 -28.18 9.17 -6.92
N ARG A 499 -27.15 8.41 -7.33
CA ARG A 499 -27.21 7.53 -8.51
C ARG A 499 -27.57 6.11 -8.05
N PRO A 500 -28.75 5.58 -8.41
CA PRO A 500 -29.18 4.28 -7.92
C PRO A 500 -28.31 3.18 -8.52
N ARG A 501 -27.81 2.28 -7.66
CA ARG A 501 -26.98 1.13 -8.05
C ARG A 501 -27.83 -0.05 -8.51
N THR A 502 -28.76 0.20 -9.43
CA THR A 502 -29.56 -0.86 -10.05
C THR A 502 -28.68 -1.77 -10.90
N LYS A 503 -29.19 -2.97 -11.21
CA LYS A 503 -28.48 -3.95 -12.05
C LYS A 503 -28.57 -3.55 -13.51
N THR A 504 -27.50 -3.78 -14.27
CA THR A 504 -27.49 -3.64 -15.73
C THR A 504 -26.75 -4.81 -16.36
N CYS A 505 -27.38 -5.47 -17.33
CA CYS A 505 -26.83 -6.66 -17.99
C CYS A 505 -25.93 -6.25 -19.16
N LEU A 506 -24.72 -6.79 -19.21
CA LEU A 506 -23.78 -6.63 -20.32
C LEU A 506 -23.58 -8.00 -20.99
N LYS A 507 -24.09 -8.15 -22.21
CA LYS A 507 -23.86 -9.35 -23.02
C LYS A 507 -22.57 -9.20 -23.81
N ILE A 508 -21.54 -9.95 -23.42
CA ILE A 508 -20.18 -9.80 -23.92
C ILE A 508 -19.77 -11.07 -24.66
N SER A 509 -19.07 -10.89 -25.78
CA SER A 509 -18.43 -12.00 -26.49
C SER A 509 -16.95 -12.04 -26.12
N ARG A 510 -16.40 -13.22 -25.79
CA ARG A 510 -14.95 -13.36 -25.57
C ARG A 510 -14.13 -13.15 -26.84
N HIS A 511 -14.62 -13.62 -27.98
CA HIS A 511 -13.92 -13.52 -29.27
C HIS A 511 -13.86 -12.07 -29.79
N SER A 512 -14.80 -11.21 -29.39
CA SER A 512 -14.86 -9.80 -29.75
C SER A 512 -15.04 -8.91 -28.52
N LEU A 513 -14.21 -9.13 -27.49
CA LEU A 513 -14.36 -8.51 -26.17
C LEU A 513 -14.50 -6.97 -26.22
N LEU A 514 -13.56 -6.30 -26.88
CA LEU A 514 -13.54 -4.83 -26.95
C LEU A 514 -14.74 -4.29 -27.73
N GLU A 515 -15.02 -4.86 -28.90
CA GLU A 515 -16.14 -4.42 -29.76
C GLU A 515 -17.50 -4.67 -29.09
N SER A 516 -17.71 -5.85 -28.52
CA SER A 516 -18.95 -6.19 -27.82
C SER A 516 -19.16 -5.34 -26.56
N SER A 517 -18.08 -5.01 -25.83
CA SER A 517 -18.13 -4.10 -24.67
C SER A 517 -18.48 -2.66 -25.08
N LEU A 518 -17.87 -2.15 -26.15
CA LEU A 518 -18.21 -0.84 -26.72
C LEU A 518 -19.67 -0.80 -27.17
N LYS A 519 -20.15 -1.86 -27.83
CA LYS A 519 -21.54 -1.96 -28.28
C LYS A 519 -22.52 -2.01 -27.09
N ALA A 520 -22.21 -2.78 -26.05
CA ALA A 520 -23.04 -2.91 -24.86
C ALA A 520 -23.17 -1.60 -24.08
N THR A 521 -22.13 -0.77 -24.08
CA THR A 521 -22.07 0.48 -23.31
C THR A 521 -22.32 1.74 -24.15
N ARG A 522 -22.50 1.62 -25.47
CA ARG A 522 -22.62 2.75 -26.42
C ARG A 522 -23.68 3.79 -26.04
N ASN A 523 -24.80 3.33 -25.47
CA ASN A 523 -25.95 4.19 -25.13
C ASN A 523 -26.05 4.48 -23.63
N PHE A 524 -25.01 4.17 -22.85
CA PHE A 524 -25.02 4.41 -21.42
C PHE A 524 -24.92 5.92 -21.14
N SER A 525 -25.81 6.40 -20.28
CA SER A 525 -25.64 7.68 -19.61
C SER A 525 -24.56 7.58 -18.52
N VAL A 526 -24.08 8.73 -18.04
CA VAL A 526 -23.17 8.81 -16.88
C VAL A 526 -23.73 8.07 -15.65
N SER A 527 -25.06 8.05 -15.47
CA SER A 527 -25.69 7.32 -14.36
C SER A 527 -25.72 5.81 -14.59
N ASP A 528 -25.76 5.34 -15.84
CA ASP A 528 -25.71 3.90 -16.14
C ASP A 528 -24.34 3.32 -15.81
N TRP A 529 -23.27 4.10 -15.96
CA TRP A 529 -21.94 3.70 -15.50
C TRP A 529 -21.83 3.54 -13.97
N SER A 530 -22.74 4.12 -13.19
CA SER A 530 -22.82 3.90 -11.73
C SER A 530 -23.61 2.63 -11.35
N LYS A 531 -24.30 1.98 -12.30
CA LYS A 531 -25.05 0.74 -12.06
C LYS A 531 -24.14 -0.46 -11.77
N ASN A 532 -24.69 -1.49 -11.14
CA ASN A 532 -23.99 -2.74 -10.93
C ASN A 532 -23.98 -3.57 -12.22
N PHE A 533 -22.79 -3.88 -12.75
CA PHE A 533 -22.65 -4.62 -14.00
C PHE A 533 -22.84 -6.12 -13.76
N GLU A 534 -23.81 -6.71 -14.47
CA GLU A 534 -24.04 -8.16 -14.55
C GLU A 534 -23.55 -8.62 -15.92
N VAL A 535 -22.30 -9.10 -15.96
CA VAL A 535 -21.66 -9.53 -17.20
C VAL A 535 -22.10 -10.95 -17.52
N VAL A 536 -22.60 -11.15 -18.73
CA VAL A 536 -22.96 -12.45 -19.30
C VAL A 536 -22.07 -12.68 -20.51
N PHE A 537 -21.14 -13.63 -20.41
CA PHE A 537 -20.39 -14.10 -21.58
C PHE A 537 -21.31 -14.96 -22.45
N GLN A 538 -21.29 -14.72 -23.77
CA GLN A 538 -22.12 -15.47 -24.71
C GLN A 538 -21.80 -16.96 -24.63
N ASP A 539 -22.85 -17.78 -24.58
CA ASP A 539 -22.78 -19.25 -24.56
C ASP A 539 -22.06 -19.85 -23.34
N GLU A 540 -21.97 -19.11 -22.23
CA GLU A 540 -21.32 -19.54 -20.99
C GLU A 540 -22.28 -19.45 -19.79
N GLU A 541 -22.30 -20.51 -18.96
CA GLU A 541 -23.00 -20.53 -17.68
C GLU A 541 -22.07 -20.04 -16.56
N ALA A 542 -22.58 -19.15 -15.70
CA ALA A 542 -21.85 -18.66 -14.53
C ALA A 542 -22.62 -18.96 -13.25
N LEU A 543 -21.91 -19.43 -12.22
CA LEU A 543 -22.47 -19.73 -10.89
C LEU A 543 -22.79 -18.45 -10.09
N ASP A 544 -22.08 -17.36 -10.38
CA ASP A 544 -22.24 -16.07 -9.71
C ASP A 544 -22.12 -14.89 -10.69
N TRP A 545 -22.44 -13.68 -10.19
CA TRP A 545 -22.24 -12.42 -10.93
C TRP A 545 -20.91 -11.73 -10.61
N GLY A 546 -20.17 -12.22 -9.62
CA GLY A 546 -18.92 -11.64 -9.15
C GLY A 546 -17.74 -12.07 -10.01
N GLY A 547 -17.62 -13.36 -10.32
CA GLY A 547 -16.59 -13.94 -11.17
C GLY A 547 -16.54 -13.31 -12.56
N PRO A 548 -17.64 -13.38 -13.36
CA PRO A 548 -17.68 -12.81 -14.70
C PRO A 548 -17.39 -11.31 -14.73
N ARG A 549 -17.82 -10.57 -13.70
CA ARG A 549 -17.52 -9.14 -13.59
C ARG A 549 -16.03 -8.87 -13.41
N ARG A 550 -15.38 -9.54 -12.45
CA ARG A 550 -13.94 -9.39 -12.20
C ARG A 550 -13.12 -9.76 -13.42
N GLU A 551 -13.49 -10.88 -14.06
CA GLU A 551 -12.85 -11.34 -15.29
C GLU A 551 -13.01 -10.33 -16.43
N TRP A 552 -14.21 -9.78 -16.62
CA TRP A 552 -14.44 -8.74 -17.64
C TRP A 552 -13.55 -7.52 -17.42
N PHE A 553 -13.44 -7.00 -16.20
CA PHE A 553 -12.55 -5.86 -15.90
C PHE A 553 -11.09 -6.18 -16.20
N GLU A 554 -10.63 -7.39 -15.85
CA GLU A 554 -9.27 -7.83 -16.17
C GLU A 554 -9.04 -7.92 -17.67
N LEU A 555 -9.92 -8.60 -18.40
CA LEU A 555 -9.79 -8.80 -19.84
C LEU A 555 -9.92 -7.48 -20.61
N ILE A 556 -10.85 -6.60 -20.24
CA ILE A 556 -11.04 -5.33 -20.95
C ILE A 556 -9.88 -4.37 -20.69
N CYS A 557 -9.31 -4.36 -19.48
CA CYS A 557 -8.09 -3.58 -19.21
C CYS A 557 -6.93 -4.08 -20.08
N LYS A 558 -6.69 -5.39 -20.14
CA LYS A 558 -5.68 -5.97 -21.05
C LYS A 558 -5.98 -5.57 -22.49
N ALA A 559 -7.20 -5.77 -22.96
CA ALA A 559 -7.58 -5.46 -24.34
C ALA A 559 -7.52 -3.97 -24.70
N LEU A 560 -7.55 -3.04 -23.72
CA LEU A 560 -7.44 -1.60 -23.94
C LEU A 560 -5.99 -1.10 -23.88
N PHE A 561 -5.23 -1.58 -22.90
CA PHE A 561 -3.92 -1.04 -22.53
C PHE A 561 -2.74 -1.89 -23.04
N ASP A 562 -3.01 -3.07 -23.58
CA ASP A 562 -2.01 -3.85 -24.32
C ASP A 562 -1.68 -3.17 -25.66
N THR A 563 -0.42 -3.25 -26.09
CA THR A 563 0.09 -2.56 -27.27
C THR A 563 -0.40 -3.18 -28.59
N ASN A 564 -0.89 -4.42 -28.54
CA ASN A 564 -1.37 -5.15 -29.70
C ASN A 564 -2.52 -4.44 -30.45
N ASN A 565 -3.34 -3.67 -29.75
CA ASN A 565 -4.47 -2.95 -30.34
C ASN A 565 -4.09 -1.56 -30.91
N GLN A 566 -2.85 -1.08 -30.70
CA GLN A 566 -2.33 0.24 -31.12
C GLN A 566 -3.12 1.46 -30.59
N LEU A 567 -3.87 1.30 -29.49
CA LEU A 567 -4.45 2.42 -28.74
C LEU A 567 -3.42 3.00 -27.75
N PHE A 568 -2.65 2.11 -27.14
CA PHE A 568 -1.48 2.43 -26.34
C PHE A 568 -0.25 1.81 -26.98
N THR A 569 0.91 2.42 -26.76
CA THR A 569 2.20 1.98 -27.28
C THR A 569 3.24 2.01 -26.16
N ARG A 570 4.46 1.53 -26.45
CA ARG A 570 5.63 1.68 -25.59
C ARG A 570 6.67 2.51 -26.33
N PHE A 571 7.48 3.27 -25.61
CA PHE A 571 8.59 4.00 -26.22
C PHE A 571 9.73 3.06 -26.66
N SER A 572 9.86 1.91 -26.00
CA SER A 572 10.79 0.84 -26.38
C SER A 572 10.05 -0.48 -26.63
N ASP A 573 10.58 -1.31 -27.53
CA ASP A 573 10.04 -2.64 -27.83
C ASP A 573 10.25 -3.67 -26.69
N ASN A 574 10.73 -3.22 -25.52
CA ASN A 574 10.90 -4.05 -24.33
C ASN A 574 9.53 -4.44 -23.75
N ASN A 575 9.34 -5.72 -23.42
CA ASN A 575 8.14 -6.20 -22.72
C ASN A 575 7.96 -5.61 -21.31
N GLN A 576 9.02 -5.03 -20.75
CA GLN A 576 8.93 -4.24 -19.52
C GLN A 576 8.43 -2.82 -19.72
N GLY A 577 8.41 -2.31 -20.95
CA GLY A 577 8.07 -0.94 -21.27
C GLY A 577 6.70 -0.56 -20.73
N LEU A 578 6.63 0.64 -20.15
CA LEU A 578 5.40 1.24 -19.68
C LEU A 578 4.55 1.69 -20.89
N VAL A 579 3.23 1.62 -20.73
CA VAL A 579 2.30 1.94 -21.81
C VAL A 579 1.88 3.41 -21.78
N HIS A 580 1.91 4.03 -22.95
CA HIS A 580 1.59 5.43 -23.21
C HIS A 580 0.53 5.54 -24.32
N PRO A 581 -0.35 6.56 -24.34
CA PRO A 581 -1.25 6.77 -25.48
C PRO A 581 -0.47 6.87 -26.80
N ASP A 582 -0.98 6.25 -27.87
CA ASP A 582 -0.31 6.26 -29.17
C ASP A 582 -0.69 7.50 -30.00
N ALA A 583 0.29 8.40 -30.19
CA ALA A 583 0.17 9.60 -31.01
C ALA A 583 0.04 9.27 -32.52
N ASP A 584 0.65 8.18 -32.98
CA ASP A 584 0.68 7.75 -34.38
C ASP A 584 -0.31 6.61 -34.64
N ARG A 585 -1.35 6.45 -33.79
CA ARG A 585 -2.34 5.38 -33.89
C ARG A 585 -2.98 5.31 -35.29
N PRO A 586 -3.39 4.12 -35.74
CA PRO A 586 -4.12 3.96 -37.00
C PRO A 586 -5.40 4.83 -37.08
N PRO A 587 -5.69 5.47 -38.24
CA PRO A 587 -6.86 6.36 -38.39
C PRO A 587 -8.23 5.70 -38.13
N HIS A 588 -8.34 4.37 -38.24
CA HIS A 588 -9.56 3.65 -37.94
C HIS A 588 -9.85 3.59 -36.43
N LEU A 589 -8.84 3.75 -35.58
CA LEU A 589 -8.97 3.83 -34.13
C LEU A 589 -9.36 5.25 -33.72
N ARG A 590 -10.65 5.44 -33.44
CA ARG A 590 -11.20 6.76 -33.08
C ARG A 590 -10.81 7.18 -31.67
N VAL A 591 -10.58 8.48 -31.46
CA VAL A 591 -10.31 9.09 -30.13
C VAL A 591 -11.34 8.76 -29.05
N LYS A 592 -12.60 8.48 -29.45
CA LYS A 592 -13.67 8.06 -28.52
C LYS A 592 -13.37 6.74 -27.79
N MET A 593 -12.42 5.94 -28.27
CA MET A 593 -11.99 4.74 -27.54
C MET A 593 -11.18 5.10 -26.29
N TYR A 594 -10.42 6.21 -26.29
CA TYR A 594 -9.82 6.73 -25.07
C TYR A 594 -10.89 7.20 -24.07
N GLU A 595 -11.98 7.81 -24.56
CA GLU A 595 -13.12 8.16 -23.70
C GLU A 595 -13.75 6.92 -23.05
N PHE A 596 -13.88 5.81 -23.79
CA PHE A 596 -14.30 4.54 -23.21
C PHE A 596 -13.27 3.98 -22.20
N ALA A 597 -11.98 4.02 -22.52
CA ALA A 597 -10.92 3.58 -21.61
C ALA A 597 -10.92 4.39 -20.29
N GLY A 598 -11.10 5.71 -20.37
CA GLY A 598 -11.25 6.59 -19.21
C GLY A 598 -12.46 6.22 -18.36
N ARG A 599 -13.60 5.91 -18.98
CA ARG A 599 -14.79 5.42 -18.24
C ARG A 599 -14.55 4.08 -17.55
N VAL A 600 -13.85 3.15 -18.21
CA VAL A 600 -13.48 1.85 -17.60
C VAL A 600 -12.59 2.07 -16.37
N VAL A 601 -11.59 2.93 -16.45
CA VAL A 601 -10.73 3.28 -15.29
C VAL A 601 -11.54 3.96 -14.19
N GLY A 602 -12.37 4.96 -14.54
CA GLY A 602 -13.26 5.63 -13.59
C GLY A 602 -14.24 4.66 -12.92
N LYS A 603 -14.68 3.63 -13.66
CA LYS A 603 -15.53 2.56 -13.15
C LYS A 603 -14.77 1.65 -12.19
N CYS A 604 -13.53 1.27 -12.48
CA CYS A 604 -12.68 0.51 -11.55
C CYS A 604 -12.50 1.23 -10.21
N LEU A 605 -12.21 2.54 -10.26
CA LEU A 605 -12.07 3.38 -9.07
C LEU A 605 -13.37 3.50 -8.28
N TYR A 606 -14.50 3.70 -8.98
CA TYR A 606 -15.82 3.78 -8.35
C TYR A 606 -16.23 2.45 -7.68
N GLU A 607 -16.08 1.32 -8.37
CA GLU A 607 -16.39 -0.01 -7.81
C GLU A 607 -15.52 -0.31 -6.58
N SER A 608 -14.22 -0.01 -6.65
CA SER A 608 -13.30 -0.19 -5.53
C SER A 608 -13.62 0.69 -4.33
N ALA A 609 -14.20 1.89 -4.56
CA ALA A 609 -14.66 2.75 -3.48
C ALA A 609 -15.88 2.21 -2.72
N LEU A 610 -16.56 1.16 -3.19
CA LEU A 610 -17.72 0.58 -2.50
C LEU A 610 -17.34 -0.48 -1.45
N GLY A 611 -16.07 -0.84 -1.36
CA GLY A 611 -15.52 -1.76 -0.37
C GLY A 611 -14.76 -2.93 -0.99
N GLY A 612 -14.01 -3.66 -0.14
CA GLY A 612 -13.08 -4.71 -0.59
C GLY A 612 -13.70 -5.80 -1.45
N ALA A 613 -14.96 -6.18 -1.20
CA ALA A 613 -15.68 -7.20 -1.98
C ALA A 613 -15.95 -6.79 -3.43
N TYR A 614 -15.93 -5.49 -3.74
CA TYR A 614 -16.19 -4.94 -5.08
C TYR A 614 -14.92 -4.49 -5.80
N LYS A 615 -13.74 -4.64 -5.16
CA LYS A 615 -12.47 -4.14 -5.68
C LYS A 615 -12.22 -4.62 -7.12
N GLN A 616 -12.05 -3.66 -8.02
CA GLN A 616 -11.67 -3.86 -9.42
C GLN A 616 -10.38 -3.09 -9.68
N LEU A 617 -9.32 -3.80 -10.02
CA LEU A 617 -8.01 -3.21 -10.28
C LEU A 617 -7.81 -3.05 -11.78
N VAL A 618 -7.22 -1.92 -12.17
CA VAL A 618 -6.78 -1.68 -13.54
C VAL A 618 -5.57 -2.56 -13.82
N ARG A 619 -5.61 -3.32 -14.92
CA ARG A 619 -4.49 -4.14 -15.39
C ARG A 619 -3.72 -3.39 -16.47
N ALA A 620 -2.84 -2.48 -16.03
CA ALA A 620 -1.96 -1.71 -16.90
C ALA A 620 -0.74 -1.21 -16.12
N ARG A 621 0.38 -1.03 -16.84
CA ARG A 621 1.62 -0.41 -16.34
C ARG A 621 1.85 0.89 -17.08
N PHE A 622 1.18 1.95 -16.64
CA PHE A 622 1.20 3.23 -17.34
C PHE A 622 2.53 3.96 -17.16
N THR A 623 2.94 4.73 -18.17
CA THR A 623 4.04 5.70 -18.06
C THR A 623 3.76 6.72 -16.95
N ARG A 624 4.81 7.18 -16.27
CA ARG A 624 4.71 8.19 -15.21
C ARG A 624 4.20 9.52 -15.74
N SER A 625 4.64 9.92 -16.92
CA SER A 625 4.12 11.11 -17.60
C SER A 625 2.61 11.04 -17.88
N PHE A 626 2.06 9.88 -18.22
CA PHE A 626 0.62 9.72 -18.43
C PHE A 626 -0.16 9.83 -17.11
N LEU A 627 0.35 9.23 -16.03
CA LEU A 627 -0.24 9.38 -14.69
C LEU A 627 -0.18 10.84 -14.22
N ALA A 628 0.95 11.51 -14.42
CA ALA A 628 1.12 12.95 -14.18
C ALA A 628 0.10 13.79 -14.97
N GLN A 629 -0.17 13.46 -16.23
CA GLN A 629 -1.20 14.14 -17.04
C GLN A 629 -2.61 13.91 -16.49
N ILE A 630 -2.94 12.70 -15.99
CA ILE A 630 -4.25 12.41 -15.39
C ILE A 630 -4.52 13.31 -14.18
N ILE A 631 -3.51 13.50 -13.33
CA ILE A 631 -3.65 14.40 -12.19
C ILE A 631 -3.50 15.87 -12.61
N GLY A 632 -2.89 16.18 -13.75
CA GLY A 632 -2.73 17.53 -14.32
C GLY A 632 -1.41 18.22 -13.96
N LEU A 633 -0.35 17.45 -13.72
CA LEU A 633 1.00 17.96 -13.52
C LEU A 633 1.67 18.30 -14.85
N ARG A 634 2.71 19.15 -14.78
CA ARG A 634 3.53 19.51 -15.95
C ARG A 634 4.55 18.42 -16.22
N MET A 635 4.94 18.28 -17.49
CA MET A 635 5.98 17.32 -17.85
C MET A 635 7.36 17.84 -17.45
N ASN A 636 8.21 16.92 -17.00
CA ASN A 636 9.60 17.15 -16.66
C ASN A 636 10.48 16.11 -17.37
N TYR A 637 11.72 16.46 -17.70
CA TYR A 637 12.67 15.55 -18.33
C TYR A 637 12.95 14.28 -17.52
N LYS A 638 12.77 14.33 -16.19
CA LYS A 638 12.92 13.18 -15.29
C LYS A 638 11.99 12.01 -15.67
N TYR A 639 10.80 12.27 -16.24
CA TYR A 639 9.91 11.20 -16.67
C TYR A 639 10.50 10.33 -17.79
N PHE A 640 11.44 10.85 -18.59
CA PHE A 640 12.11 10.03 -19.60
C PHE A 640 12.88 8.87 -18.96
N GLU A 641 13.39 9.01 -17.74
CA GLU A 641 14.12 7.93 -17.06
C GLU A 641 13.27 6.66 -16.91
N THR A 642 11.97 6.80 -16.65
CA THR A 642 11.03 5.69 -16.53
C THR A 642 10.29 5.37 -17.83
N ASP A 643 9.99 6.39 -18.64
CA ASP A 643 9.06 6.24 -19.77
C ASP A 643 9.80 5.91 -21.08
N ASP A 644 10.95 6.53 -21.33
CA ASP A 644 11.79 6.36 -22.53
C ASP A 644 13.27 6.32 -22.13
N GLU A 645 13.63 5.19 -21.54
CA GLU A 645 14.93 4.94 -20.91
C GLU A 645 16.12 5.20 -21.86
N GLU A 646 15.99 4.76 -23.11
CA GLU A 646 17.04 4.90 -24.13
C GLU A 646 17.25 6.39 -24.46
N PHE A 647 16.17 7.14 -24.64
CA PHE A 647 16.24 8.58 -24.88
C PHE A 647 16.83 9.33 -23.69
N TYR A 648 16.48 8.93 -22.47
CA TYR A 648 17.05 9.51 -21.25
C TYR A 648 18.57 9.34 -21.21
N LYS A 649 19.05 8.10 -21.40
CA LYS A 649 20.49 7.78 -21.36
C LYS A 649 21.29 8.48 -22.44
N THR A 650 20.79 8.48 -23.67
CA THR A 650 21.54 8.92 -24.84
C THR A 650 21.52 10.44 -25.02
N LYS A 651 20.36 11.10 -24.85
CA LYS A 651 20.21 12.53 -25.12
C LYS A 651 20.11 13.36 -23.84
N VAL A 652 19.26 12.97 -22.89
CA VAL A 652 19.00 13.78 -21.69
C VAL A 652 20.22 13.82 -20.78
N CYS A 653 20.77 12.66 -20.40
CA CYS A 653 21.98 12.58 -19.57
C CYS A 653 23.19 13.25 -20.24
N PHE A 654 23.31 13.14 -21.56
CA PHE A 654 24.39 13.80 -22.29
C PHE A 654 24.30 15.33 -22.16
N ILE A 655 23.12 15.92 -22.39
CA ILE A 655 22.88 17.36 -22.24
C ILE A 655 23.09 17.82 -20.79
N LEU A 656 22.64 17.03 -19.81
CA LEU A 656 22.81 17.37 -18.39
C LEU A 656 24.29 17.45 -18.00
N ASN A 657 25.09 16.47 -18.43
CA ASN A 657 26.45 16.28 -17.92
C ASN A 657 27.55 16.91 -18.80
N ASN A 658 27.22 17.43 -19.98
CA ASN A 658 28.19 18.03 -20.89
C ASN A 658 27.86 19.51 -21.17
N ASP A 659 28.87 20.23 -21.68
CA ASP A 659 28.71 21.60 -22.18
C ASP A 659 27.99 21.57 -23.54
N VAL A 660 26.91 22.32 -23.67
CA VAL A 660 26.05 22.32 -24.87
C VAL A 660 26.39 23.41 -25.89
N SER A 661 27.38 24.26 -25.61
CA SER A 661 27.68 25.46 -26.41
C SER A 661 28.08 25.15 -27.86
N GLU A 662 28.65 23.97 -28.10
CA GLU A 662 29.09 23.50 -29.42
C GLU A 662 28.13 22.47 -30.05
N MET A 663 26.98 22.21 -29.44
CA MET A 663 26.05 21.17 -29.92
C MET A 663 25.04 21.67 -30.96
N ASP A 664 25.02 22.97 -31.26
CA ASP A 664 24.06 23.64 -32.17
C ASP A 664 22.59 23.26 -31.90
N LEU A 665 22.26 22.97 -30.64
CA LEU A 665 20.91 22.65 -30.22
C LEU A 665 20.05 23.92 -30.24
N LEU A 666 18.83 23.78 -30.77
CA LEU A 666 17.83 24.85 -30.82
C LEU A 666 16.61 24.44 -30.01
N PHE A 667 15.76 25.40 -29.65
CA PHE A 667 14.45 25.12 -29.02
C PHE A 667 13.42 24.62 -30.05
N ALA A 668 13.81 23.62 -30.84
CA ALA A 668 12.98 22.95 -31.84
C ALA A 668 13.35 21.47 -31.93
N GLU A 669 12.37 20.63 -32.28
CA GLU A 669 12.56 19.20 -32.50
C GLU A 669 12.31 18.84 -33.96
N GLU A 670 13.23 18.08 -34.54
CA GLU A 670 13.14 17.57 -35.90
C GLU A 670 12.48 16.18 -35.89
N LYS A 671 11.33 16.03 -36.56
CA LYS A 671 10.65 14.76 -36.79
C LYS A 671 11.09 14.19 -38.14
N TYR A 672 11.68 13.00 -38.11
CA TYR A 672 12.10 12.26 -39.29
C TYR A 672 11.12 11.11 -39.59
N SER A 673 10.88 10.86 -40.87
CA SER A 673 10.11 9.71 -41.35
C SER A 673 10.85 8.40 -41.08
N LYS A 674 10.13 7.26 -41.15
CA LYS A 674 10.75 5.92 -41.14
C LYS A 674 11.77 5.69 -42.27
N SER A 675 11.72 6.51 -43.32
CA SER A 675 12.66 6.50 -44.45
C SER A 675 13.87 7.42 -44.27
N GLY A 676 13.99 8.11 -43.12
CA GLY A 676 15.11 9.00 -42.79
C GLY A 676 14.98 10.43 -43.33
N HIS A 677 13.90 10.78 -44.03
CA HIS A 677 13.66 12.15 -44.48
C HIS A 677 13.10 13.03 -43.36
N LEU A 678 13.57 14.28 -43.24
CA LEU A 678 13.00 15.28 -42.34
C LEU A 678 11.57 15.60 -42.78
N GLU A 679 10.58 15.27 -41.95
CA GLU A 679 9.17 15.54 -42.21
C GLU A 679 8.77 16.92 -41.70
N LYS A 680 9.22 17.27 -40.50
CA LYS A 680 8.76 18.48 -39.82
C LYS A 680 9.77 18.95 -38.79
N VAL A 681 9.93 20.27 -38.69
CA VAL A 681 10.57 20.92 -37.53
C VAL A 681 9.46 21.50 -36.67
N VAL A 682 9.44 21.12 -35.40
CA VAL A 682 8.45 21.59 -34.43
C VAL A 682 9.14 22.46 -33.40
N GLU A 683 8.83 23.75 -33.40
CA GLU A 683 9.35 24.66 -32.39
C GLU A 683 8.73 24.35 -31.02
N LEU A 684 9.57 24.24 -29.99
CA LEU A 684 9.13 23.97 -28.61
C LEU A 684 8.56 25.22 -27.93
N ILE A 685 8.98 26.40 -28.41
CA ILE A 685 8.50 27.73 -28.04
C ILE A 685 8.38 28.58 -29.31
N SER A 686 7.62 29.67 -29.25
CA SER A 686 7.49 30.58 -30.38
C SER A 686 8.85 31.16 -30.79
N GLY A 687 9.26 30.95 -32.04
CA GLY A 687 10.58 31.36 -32.54
C GLY A 687 11.72 30.49 -32.00
N GLY A 688 11.40 29.30 -31.49
CA GLY A 688 12.35 28.38 -30.89
C GLY A 688 13.44 27.90 -31.84
N ALA A 689 13.18 27.88 -33.16
CA ALA A 689 14.20 27.53 -34.14
C ALA A 689 15.27 28.63 -34.32
N GLN A 690 15.16 29.77 -33.65
CA GLN A 690 16.20 30.82 -33.63
C GLN A 690 16.84 30.99 -32.24
N ILE A 691 16.42 30.20 -31.25
CA ILE A 691 16.91 30.29 -29.87
C ILE A 691 17.85 29.12 -29.63
N ALA A 692 19.13 29.43 -29.41
CA ALA A 692 20.15 28.45 -29.07
C ALA A 692 20.00 27.93 -27.64
N VAL A 693 20.27 26.64 -27.46
CA VAL A 693 20.38 26.01 -26.15
C VAL A 693 21.77 26.31 -25.58
N THR A 694 21.80 26.85 -24.37
CA THR A 694 23.00 27.22 -23.62
C THR A 694 23.02 26.48 -22.28
N ASN A 695 24.17 26.46 -21.60
CA ASN A 695 24.26 25.85 -20.26
C ASN A 695 23.29 26.46 -19.24
N GLU A 696 22.93 27.74 -19.41
CA GLU A 696 21.98 28.45 -18.53
C GLU A 696 20.53 28.03 -18.79
N ASN A 697 20.18 27.65 -20.03
CA ASN A 697 18.79 27.36 -20.42
C ASN A 697 18.52 25.88 -20.73
N LYS A 698 19.54 25.00 -20.68
CA LYS A 698 19.41 23.58 -21.06
C LYS A 698 18.35 22.80 -20.28
N ILE A 699 18.15 23.11 -19.00
CA ILE A 699 17.08 22.49 -18.19
C ILE A 699 15.70 22.90 -18.69
N HIS A 700 15.53 24.17 -19.10
CA HIS A 700 14.28 24.64 -19.68
C HIS A 700 13.99 23.95 -21.02
N TYR A 701 15.00 23.82 -21.88
CA TYR A 701 14.92 23.06 -23.12
C TYR A 701 14.48 21.60 -22.88
N LEU A 702 15.12 20.90 -21.93
CA LEU A 702 14.79 19.51 -21.61
C LEU A 702 13.35 19.34 -21.10
N ASN A 703 12.87 20.26 -20.26
CA ASN A 703 11.49 20.25 -19.77
C ASN A 703 10.47 20.50 -20.89
N LEU A 704 10.76 21.41 -21.82
CA LEU A 704 9.91 21.65 -22.99
C LEU A 704 9.91 20.46 -23.95
N LEU A 705 11.06 19.80 -24.11
CA LEU A 705 11.19 18.57 -24.90
C LEU A 705 10.32 17.45 -24.31
N ALA A 706 10.32 17.30 -22.97
CA ALA A 706 9.41 16.38 -22.27
C ALA A 706 7.94 16.76 -22.48
N GLN A 707 7.59 18.04 -22.34
CA GLN A 707 6.23 18.54 -22.58
C GLN A 707 5.74 18.27 -24.00
N TYR A 708 6.63 18.35 -25.00
CA TYR A 708 6.28 18.04 -26.37
C TYR A 708 6.11 16.54 -26.60
N ARG A 709 7.15 15.73 -26.31
CA ARG A 709 7.18 14.29 -26.62
C ARG A 709 6.19 13.46 -25.79
N LEU A 710 6.00 13.79 -24.51
CA LEU A 710 5.21 12.98 -23.58
C LEU A 710 3.76 13.45 -23.41
N ALA A 711 3.41 14.65 -23.86
CA ALA A 711 2.08 15.22 -23.63
C ALA A 711 1.49 15.92 -24.86
N SER A 712 2.23 16.82 -25.50
CA SER A 712 1.66 17.63 -26.59
C SER A 712 1.27 16.80 -27.81
N GLN A 713 2.01 15.72 -28.09
CA GLN A 713 1.71 14.80 -29.19
C GLN A 713 0.46 13.94 -28.94
N VAL A 714 0.09 13.73 -27.68
CA VAL A 714 -1.03 12.87 -27.26
C VAL A 714 -2.17 13.65 -26.61
N ARG A 715 -2.20 14.97 -26.80
CA ARG A 715 -3.13 15.86 -26.09
C ARG A 715 -4.58 15.47 -26.32
N ASP A 716 -4.96 15.22 -27.57
CA ASP A 716 -6.35 14.93 -27.93
C ASP A 716 -6.81 13.59 -27.35
N GLU A 717 -5.91 12.60 -27.28
CA GLU A 717 -6.12 11.26 -26.73
C GLU A 717 -6.31 11.33 -25.21
N VAL A 718 -5.42 12.06 -24.53
CA VAL A 718 -5.46 12.30 -23.08
C VAL A 718 -6.71 13.10 -22.69
N GLU A 719 -7.09 14.14 -23.45
CA GLU A 719 -8.31 14.91 -23.19
C GLU A 719 -9.56 14.04 -23.28
N HIS A 720 -9.65 13.13 -24.25
CA HIS A 720 -10.77 12.20 -24.36
C HIS A 720 -10.75 11.17 -23.23
N PHE A 721 -9.58 10.65 -22.86
CA PHE A 721 -9.44 9.77 -21.69
C PHE A 721 -9.93 10.45 -20.41
N LEU A 722 -9.45 11.66 -20.13
CA LEU A 722 -9.86 12.46 -18.99
C LEU A 722 -11.35 12.78 -19.01
N LYS A 723 -11.91 13.09 -20.18
CA LYS A 723 -13.36 13.31 -20.31
C LYS A 723 -14.16 12.10 -19.84
N GLY A 724 -13.78 10.88 -20.26
CA GLY A 724 -14.44 9.65 -19.83
C GLY A 724 -14.25 9.35 -18.35
N LEU A 725 -13.04 9.56 -17.83
CA LEU A 725 -12.70 9.38 -16.41
C LEU A 725 -13.50 10.34 -15.51
N ASN A 726 -13.55 11.61 -15.90
CA ASN A 726 -14.15 12.71 -15.13
C ASN A 726 -15.69 12.64 -15.03
N GLU A 727 -16.35 11.83 -15.86
CA GLU A 727 -17.78 11.52 -15.72
C GLU A 727 -18.09 10.72 -14.44
N LEU A 728 -17.13 9.89 -14.00
CA LEU A 728 -17.24 9.08 -12.78
C LEU A 728 -16.43 9.64 -11.63
N VAL A 729 -15.21 10.13 -11.87
CA VAL A 729 -14.29 10.57 -10.82
C VAL A 729 -13.91 12.02 -11.07
N PRO A 730 -14.40 12.99 -10.28
CA PRO A 730 -14.01 14.38 -10.47
C PRO A 730 -12.49 14.59 -10.40
N GLU A 731 -11.95 15.35 -11.35
CA GLU A 731 -10.51 15.63 -11.51
C GLU A 731 -9.84 16.09 -10.20
N ASN A 732 -10.52 16.93 -9.42
CA ASN A 732 -9.99 17.47 -8.17
C ASN A 732 -9.77 16.41 -7.07
N LEU A 733 -10.44 15.26 -7.15
CA LEU A 733 -10.26 14.17 -6.17
C LEU A 733 -9.01 13.34 -6.46
N LEU A 734 -8.57 13.26 -7.72
CA LEU A 734 -7.34 12.55 -8.08
C LEU A 734 -6.10 13.40 -7.82
N ALA A 735 -6.22 14.72 -7.85
CA ALA A 735 -5.11 15.66 -7.63
C ALA A 735 -4.47 15.61 -6.22
N ILE A 736 -5.04 14.85 -5.28
CA ILE A 736 -4.47 14.63 -3.94
C ILE A 736 -3.35 13.57 -3.93
N PHE A 737 -3.30 12.75 -4.97
CA PHE A 737 -2.31 11.69 -5.15
C PHE A 737 -1.17 12.19 -6.05
N ASP A 738 0.04 11.70 -5.79
CA ASP A 738 1.13 11.75 -6.77
C ASP A 738 0.98 10.64 -7.83
N GLU A 739 1.89 10.57 -8.79
CA GLU A 739 1.87 9.59 -9.88
C GLU A 739 2.01 8.15 -9.38
N ASN A 740 2.82 7.92 -8.34
CA ASN A 740 3.07 6.59 -7.79
C ASN A 740 1.87 6.11 -6.97
N GLU A 741 1.30 6.98 -6.15
CA GLU A 741 0.08 6.72 -5.41
C GLU A 741 -1.13 6.53 -6.32
N LEU A 742 -1.23 7.28 -7.43
CA LEU A 742 -2.29 7.09 -8.41
C LEU A 742 -2.21 5.70 -9.04
N GLU A 743 -1.01 5.24 -9.37
CA GLU A 743 -0.81 3.86 -9.82
C GLU A 743 -1.26 2.87 -8.75
N LEU A 744 -0.84 3.02 -7.48
CA LEU A 744 -1.26 2.13 -6.40
C LEU A 744 -2.77 2.12 -6.20
N LEU A 745 -3.43 3.27 -6.31
CA LEU A 745 -4.89 3.41 -6.23
C LEU A 745 -5.59 2.65 -7.37
N MET A 746 -5.10 2.78 -8.60
CA MET A 746 -5.70 2.19 -9.80
C MET A 746 -5.40 0.69 -9.92
N CYS A 747 -4.15 0.33 -9.67
CA CYS A 747 -3.56 -0.95 -10.04
C CYS A 747 -3.32 -1.87 -8.82
N GLY A 748 -3.38 -1.33 -7.60
CA GLY A 748 -3.12 -2.05 -6.35
C GLY A 748 -1.64 -2.26 -6.06
N THR A 749 -1.34 -2.82 -4.89
CA THR A 749 0.03 -3.10 -4.41
C THR A 749 0.66 -4.36 -5.02
N GLY A 750 -0.11 -5.14 -5.78
CA GLY A 750 0.31 -6.49 -6.19
C GLY A 750 0.43 -7.46 -5.01
N ASP A 751 0.96 -8.65 -5.31
CA ASP A 751 1.39 -9.66 -4.32
C ASP A 751 2.88 -9.92 -4.56
N ILE A 752 3.73 -9.12 -3.92
CA ILE A 752 5.18 -9.16 -4.11
C ILE A 752 5.74 -10.22 -3.17
N ASN A 753 6.26 -11.29 -3.76
CA ASN A 753 6.92 -12.37 -3.04
C ASN A 753 8.40 -12.02 -2.77
N VAL A 754 8.74 -11.76 -1.51
CA VAL A 754 10.10 -11.41 -1.09
C VAL A 754 11.11 -12.54 -1.36
N GLN A 755 10.68 -13.81 -1.34
CA GLN A 755 11.56 -14.93 -1.67
C GLN A 755 11.88 -14.97 -3.16
N ASP A 756 10.89 -14.72 -4.02
CA ASP A 756 11.10 -14.59 -5.47
C ASP A 756 12.02 -13.41 -5.79
N PHE A 757 11.81 -12.27 -5.11
CA PHE A 757 12.67 -11.10 -5.23
C PHE A 757 14.11 -11.44 -4.87
N LYS A 758 14.33 -12.06 -3.71
CA LYS A 758 15.66 -12.44 -3.23
C LYS A 758 16.35 -13.46 -4.14
N ALA A 759 15.61 -14.40 -4.71
CA ALA A 759 16.14 -15.44 -5.59
C ALA A 759 16.70 -14.88 -6.91
N HIS A 760 16.16 -13.76 -7.39
CA HIS A 760 16.50 -13.18 -8.70
C HIS A 760 17.26 -11.85 -8.62
N ALA A 761 17.53 -11.34 -7.42
CA ALA A 761 18.34 -10.14 -7.21
C ALA A 761 19.84 -10.45 -7.27
N VAL A 762 20.58 -9.69 -8.08
CA VAL A 762 22.03 -9.82 -8.26
C VAL A 762 22.78 -8.79 -7.41
N ILE A 763 23.74 -9.23 -6.60
CA ILE A 763 24.55 -8.35 -5.74
C ILE A 763 25.87 -8.03 -6.44
N VAL A 764 26.11 -6.75 -6.72
CA VAL A 764 27.28 -6.25 -7.46
C VAL A 764 28.21 -5.46 -6.52
N GLY A 765 29.48 -5.84 -6.48
CA GLY A 765 30.50 -5.16 -5.67
C GLY A 765 30.33 -5.37 -4.15
N GLY A 766 30.91 -4.48 -3.35
CA GLY A 766 30.76 -4.43 -1.89
C GLY A 766 31.85 -5.15 -1.09
N SER A 767 32.15 -4.60 0.08
CA SER A 767 33.07 -5.18 1.07
C SER A 767 32.51 -6.47 1.69
N TRP A 768 33.36 -7.20 2.44
CA TRP A 768 32.89 -8.34 3.23
C TRP A 768 31.75 -7.95 4.18
N HIS A 769 31.87 -6.81 4.87
CA HIS A 769 30.82 -6.29 5.74
C HIS A 769 29.52 -6.01 4.98
N PHE A 770 29.61 -5.41 3.79
CA PHE A 770 28.42 -5.17 2.95
C PHE A 770 27.71 -6.48 2.59
N ARG A 771 28.46 -7.44 2.05
CA ARG A 771 27.91 -8.73 1.58
C ARG A 771 27.37 -9.60 2.71
N GLU A 772 28.04 -9.62 3.86
CA GLU A 772 27.70 -10.53 4.97
C GLU A 772 26.81 -9.93 6.05
N LYS A 773 26.82 -8.61 6.23
CA LYS A 773 26.02 -7.91 7.26
C LYS A 773 24.93 -7.06 6.63
N VAL A 774 25.31 -6.07 5.82
CA VAL A 774 24.36 -5.11 5.24
C VAL A 774 23.31 -5.82 4.39
N MET A 775 23.68 -6.81 3.58
CA MET A 775 22.69 -7.60 2.80
C MET A 775 21.76 -8.44 3.68
N LYS A 776 22.23 -8.98 4.81
CA LYS A 776 21.34 -9.70 5.74
C LYS A 776 20.33 -8.75 6.38
N TRP A 777 20.78 -7.54 6.75
CA TRP A 777 19.90 -6.49 7.25
C TRP A 777 18.93 -6.02 6.17
N PHE A 778 19.38 -5.80 4.95
CA PHE A 778 18.52 -5.41 3.82
C PHE A 778 17.38 -6.40 3.63
N TRP A 779 17.66 -7.70 3.53
CA TRP A 779 16.61 -8.69 3.33
C TRP A 779 15.70 -8.86 4.56
N ALA A 780 16.22 -8.66 5.78
CA ALA A 780 15.39 -8.62 6.99
C ALA A 780 14.44 -7.41 6.96
N VAL A 781 14.94 -6.24 6.56
CA VAL A 781 14.14 -5.02 6.39
C VAL A 781 13.06 -5.24 5.33
N VAL A 782 13.42 -5.71 4.13
CA VAL A 782 12.46 -5.97 3.03
C VAL A 782 11.42 -7.01 3.44
N SER A 783 11.79 -8.03 4.23
CA SER A 783 10.84 -9.01 4.76
C SER A 783 9.89 -8.42 5.81
N SER A 784 10.26 -7.30 6.45
CA SER A 784 9.45 -6.58 7.42
C SER A 784 8.52 -5.53 6.80
N PHE A 785 8.67 -5.27 5.50
CA PHE A 785 7.85 -4.31 4.76
C PHE A 785 6.44 -4.85 4.52
N THR A 786 5.48 -3.94 4.62
CA THR A 786 4.12 -4.17 4.13
C THR A 786 4.10 -4.30 2.60
N GLN A 787 3.03 -4.87 2.03
CA GLN A 787 2.88 -4.93 0.56
C GLN A 787 2.89 -3.55 -0.09
N GLU A 788 2.43 -2.51 0.61
CA GLU A 788 2.54 -1.12 0.13
C GLU A 788 4.00 -0.66 0.07
N GLU A 789 4.78 -0.86 1.15
CA GLU A 789 6.20 -0.52 1.18
C GLU A 789 7.01 -1.33 0.15
N LEU A 790 6.67 -2.60 -0.07
CA LEU A 790 7.27 -3.41 -1.14
C LEU A 790 6.93 -2.86 -2.54
N ALA A 791 5.68 -2.46 -2.76
CA ALA A 791 5.26 -1.86 -4.03
C ALA A 791 5.97 -0.53 -4.29
N ARG A 792 6.16 0.30 -3.26
CA ARG A 792 6.95 1.55 -3.33
C ARG A 792 8.43 1.28 -3.58
N LEU A 793 9.02 0.26 -2.95
CA LEU A 793 10.39 -0.15 -3.24
C LEU A 793 10.54 -0.58 -4.69
N LEU A 794 9.56 -1.32 -5.23
CA LEU A 794 9.55 -1.71 -6.64
C LEU A 794 9.39 -0.49 -7.56
N GLN A 795 8.53 0.47 -7.23
CA GLN A 795 8.41 1.74 -7.96
C GLN A 795 9.73 2.51 -7.96
N PHE A 796 10.35 2.65 -6.79
CA PHE A 796 11.62 3.36 -6.62
C PHE A 796 12.76 2.77 -7.46
N THR A 797 12.75 1.46 -7.67
CA THR A 797 13.87 0.73 -8.30
C THR A 797 13.60 0.30 -9.73
N THR A 798 12.34 0.20 -10.16
CA THR A 798 11.94 -0.29 -11.50
C THR A 798 10.99 0.66 -12.23
N GLY A 799 10.56 1.75 -11.59
CA GLY A 799 9.61 2.70 -12.15
C GLY A 799 8.15 2.22 -12.18
N SER A 800 7.80 1.07 -11.59
CA SER A 800 6.47 0.44 -11.62
C SER A 800 6.16 -0.28 -10.31
N SER A 801 4.91 -0.20 -9.80
CA SER A 801 4.48 -1.01 -8.64
C SER A 801 4.13 -2.45 -9.00
N GLN A 802 4.03 -2.76 -10.29
CA GLN A 802 3.74 -4.09 -10.81
C GLN A 802 4.96 -4.72 -11.46
N LEU A 803 5.15 -6.02 -11.22
CA LEU A 803 6.10 -6.85 -11.95
C LEU A 803 5.56 -7.19 -13.34
N PRO A 804 6.45 -7.50 -14.31
CA PRO A 804 6.04 -8.16 -15.54
C PRO A 804 5.35 -9.50 -15.24
N PRO A 805 4.57 -10.06 -16.19
CA PRO A 805 3.80 -11.29 -15.96
C PRO A 805 4.60 -12.50 -15.45
N GLY A 806 5.90 -12.59 -15.73
CA GLY A 806 6.77 -13.69 -15.26
C GLY A 806 7.53 -13.41 -13.96
N GLY A 807 7.16 -12.39 -13.19
CA GLY A 807 7.79 -12.07 -11.91
C GLY A 807 9.21 -11.50 -12.05
N PHE A 808 10.00 -11.56 -10.97
CA PHE A 808 11.34 -10.96 -10.92
C PHE A 808 12.32 -11.58 -11.93
N ASN A 809 12.16 -12.87 -12.24
CA ASN A 809 12.97 -13.56 -13.24
C ASN A 809 12.88 -12.94 -14.65
N THR A 810 11.75 -12.29 -14.95
CA THR A 810 11.52 -11.65 -16.26
C THR A 810 11.87 -10.17 -16.29
N LEU A 811 12.52 -9.65 -15.23
CA LEU A 811 13.09 -8.31 -15.28
C LEU A 811 14.26 -8.27 -16.28
N CYS A 812 14.28 -7.25 -17.12
CA CYS A 812 15.27 -7.07 -18.19
C CYS A 812 15.72 -5.61 -18.25
N PRO A 813 16.85 -5.27 -17.60
CA PRO A 813 17.82 -6.17 -16.95
C PRO A 813 17.32 -6.75 -15.62
N SER A 814 17.93 -7.85 -15.16
CA SER A 814 17.61 -8.43 -13.84
C SER A 814 17.84 -7.40 -12.72
N PHE A 815 17.11 -7.53 -11.62
CA PHE A 815 17.25 -6.61 -10.49
C PHE A 815 18.66 -6.66 -9.89
N GLN A 816 19.27 -5.51 -9.63
CA GLN A 816 20.63 -5.42 -9.10
C GLN A 816 20.69 -4.58 -7.82
N ILE A 817 21.44 -5.07 -6.83
CA ILE A 817 21.82 -4.30 -5.65
C ILE A 817 23.31 -3.99 -5.76
N ILE A 818 23.64 -2.72 -6.02
CA ILE A 818 25.01 -2.24 -6.18
C ILE A 818 25.48 -1.66 -4.86
N ALA A 819 26.66 -2.09 -4.39
CA ALA A 819 27.30 -1.44 -3.26
C ALA A 819 27.77 -0.03 -3.66
N ALA A 820 27.11 1.00 -3.14
CA ALA A 820 27.50 2.38 -3.37
C ALA A 820 28.82 2.69 -2.62
N PRO A 821 29.73 3.48 -3.19
CA PRO A 821 30.99 3.88 -2.54
C PRO A 821 30.77 5.00 -1.50
N THR A 822 29.68 4.93 -0.74
CA THR A 822 29.28 5.89 0.28
C THR A 822 28.88 5.17 1.58
N HIS A 823 28.87 5.91 2.69
CA HIS A 823 28.56 5.41 4.03
C HIS A 823 27.48 6.29 4.66
N SER A 824 26.46 5.68 5.27
CA SER A 824 25.36 6.37 5.97
C SER A 824 24.58 7.40 5.15
N THR A 825 24.61 7.32 3.81
CA THR A 825 23.80 8.16 2.91
C THR A 825 22.45 7.51 2.58
N LEU A 826 21.54 8.25 1.95
CA LEU A 826 20.31 7.68 1.39
C LEU A 826 20.64 6.68 0.26
N PRO A 827 19.91 5.56 0.16
CA PRO A 827 19.93 4.72 -1.03
C PRO A 827 19.49 5.51 -2.26
N THR A 828 20.14 5.27 -3.39
CA THR A 828 19.73 5.80 -4.69
C THR A 828 19.32 4.67 -5.61
N ALA A 829 18.62 4.99 -6.70
CA ALA A 829 18.17 4.00 -7.65
C ALA A 829 18.40 4.48 -9.08
N HIS A 830 18.55 3.52 -9.99
CA HIS A 830 18.51 3.75 -11.43
C HIS A 830 17.47 2.83 -12.02
N THR A 831 16.26 3.36 -12.22
CA THR A 831 15.10 2.57 -12.66
C THR A 831 15.36 1.91 -14.01
N CYS A 832 16.12 2.58 -14.88
CA CYS A 832 16.61 2.07 -16.15
C CYS A 832 17.26 0.68 -16.05
N PHE A 833 18.00 0.44 -14.97
CA PHE A 833 18.78 -0.77 -14.82
C PHE A 833 18.20 -1.72 -13.78
N ASN A 834 16.98 -1.45 -13.29
CA ASN A 834 16.40 -2.13 -12.13
C ASN A 834 17.41 -2.18 -10.96
N GLN A 835 18.10 -1.06 -10.72
CA GLN A 835 19.27 -0.97 -9.83
C GLN A 835 18.95 -0.19 -8.56
N LEU A 836 19.29 -0.79 -7.41
CA LEU A 836 19.36 -0.13 -6.12
C LEU A 836 20.83 0.06 -5.74
N CYS A 837 21.28 1.30 -5.63
CA CYS A 837 22.59 1.65 -5.10
C CYS A 837 22.48 1.79 -3.59
N LEU A 838 22.98 0.79 -2.87
CA LEU A 838 22.90 0.71 -1.41
C LEU A 838 24.25 1.08 -0.78
N PRO A 839 24.31 2.14 0.04
CA PRO A 839 25.47 2.48 0.87
C PRO A 839 25.81 1.39 1.89
N THR A 840 27.00 1.50 2.48
CA THR A 840 27.31 0.72 3.69
C THR A 840 26.71 1.39 4.92
N TYR A 841 26.17 0.59 5.83
CA TYR A 841 25.58 1.02 7.09
C TYR A 841 26.21 0.28 8.27
N ASP A 842 26.09 0.86 9.46
CA ASP A 842 26.68 0.30 10.68
C ASP A 842 25.65 -0.47 11.52
N SER A 843 24.35 -0.31 11.25
CA SER A 843 23.28 -1.00 11.96
C SER A 843 22.06 -1.33 11.09
N TYR A 844 21.22 -2.25 11.59
CA TYR A 844 19.94 -2.61 10.97
C TYR A 844 18.97 -1.42 11.00
N GLU A 845 18.91 -0.71 12.12
CA GLU A 845 18.00 0.41 12.38
C GLU A 845 18.29 1.58 11.43
N GLU A 846 19.56 1.87 11.18
CA GLU A 846 19.99 2.89 10.23
C GLU A 846 19.57 2.55 8.80
N LEU A 847 19.84 1.32 8.35
CA LEU A 847 19.41 0.84 7.03
C LEU A 847 17.89 0.92 6.90
N HIS A 848 17.14 0.43 7.90
CA HIS A 848 15.69 0.46 7.90
C HIS A 848 15.15 1.88 7.77
N LYS A 849 15.69 2.83 8.55
CA LYS A 849 15.31 4.24 8.51
C LYS A 849 15.56 4.85 7.13
N LEU A 850 16.78 4.73 6.60
CA LEU A 850 17.19 5.38 5.37
C LEU A 850 16.56 4.75 4.12
N LEU A 851 16.39 3.42 4.10
CA LEU A 851 15.67 2.75 3.01
C LEU A 851 14.19 3.14 3.00
N LYS A 852 13.55 3.18 4.18
CA LYS A 852 12.15 3.61 4.28
C LYS A 852 11.97 5.06 3.83
N LEU A 853 12.90 5.94 4.22
CA LEU A 853 12.92 7.33 3.80
C LEU A 853 13.07 7.47 2.28
N ALA A 854 14.00 6.70 1.67
CA ALA A 854 14.20 6.70 0.23
C ALA A 854 12.96 6.25 -0.56
N ILE A 855 12.23 5.23 -0.10
CA ILE A 855 11.01 4.77 -0.81
C ILE A 855 9.77 5.62 -0.50
N SER A 856 9.79 6.45 0.55
CA SER A 856 8.69 7.37 0.87
C SER A 856 8.85 8.73 0.21
N GLU A 857 10.07 9.23 0.08
CA GLU A 857 10.37 10.59 -0.40
C GLU A 857 11.14 10.60 -1.73
N GLY A 858 11.82 9.51 -2.10
CA GLY A 858 12.60 9.42 -3.34
C GLY A 858 11.78 9.43 -4.62
N SER A 859 10.45 9.32 -4.54
CA SER A 859 9.53 9.52 -5.66
C SER A 859 9.42 10.97 -6.13
N GLU A 860 9.82 11.96 -5.32
CA GLU A 860 9.75 13.39 -5.66
C GLU A 860 10.98 13.89 -6.49
N GLY A 861 11.81 12.94 -6.95
CA GLY A 861 13.00 13.20 -7.77
C GLY A 861 14.28 13.35 -6.94
N PHE A 862 15.42 13.00 -7.53
CA PHE A 862 16.75 12.93 -6.92
C PHE A 862 17.37 14.30 -6.50
N GLY A 863 16.59 15.17 -5.87
CA GLY A 863 17.03 16.48 -5.36
C GLY A 863 17.50 16.48 -3.91
N MET A 864 17.44 15.35 -3.19
CA MET A 864 18.01 15.21 -1.86
C MET A 864 19.38 14.51 -1.92
N LEU A 865 20.37 15.21 -2.48
CA LEU A 865 21.79 14.94 -2.26
C LEU A 865 22.42 16.14 -1.58
#